data_AF-A0A3D4CR35-F1
#
_entry.id   AF-A0A3D4CR35-F1
#
_cell.length_a   1.000
_cell.length_b   1.000
_cell.length_c   1.000
_cell.angle_alpha   90.00
_cell.angle_beta   90.00
_cell.angle_gamma   90.00
#
_symmetry.space_group_name_H-M   'P 1'
#
loop_
_entity.id
_entity.type
_entity.pdbx_description
1 polymer ?
#
loop_
_entity_poly.entity_id
_entity_poly.type
_entity_poly.pdbx_seq_one_letter_code
_entity_poly.pdbx_strand_id
1 'polypeptide(L)'
;MKRKTFRLAALSLALCLPSPGEPLLSSWFTELSGRYARIYPDNAAMVSGSSVTTWSRGQGNQVQPVYAGVTEVSSTETDVYIRTSNLGFHVMGPWYAANGNLFPNYPANRAEIYRFPKIPDIPSSKTPTGLGVIGYMVDGIALFDSRDAFSYDASEEVDDGPRAPTQVQGDGVWNRDAYVNEGVTFDGALAHQAGSNHHYHANAPAIRHFLGDSVDYVASSNTYVESPNGTHSPIMGWFRDGLPLYGPYGYSSPMNPDSGVRRMVSGYQPRDGSNGSADLAVSSGNMLSGTATGRTSLPLWVSRNSGRDSSLTAAEYGPPVSGNFPIGHYLEDYGYKGDLGLTLYQGRGNFDSDRHFDLNEYNVRYCVTPDYPDGTWAYFTNISSEGTPVFPYNIGRYYFGSPEGSSPTTVPDSAVVHFEGGPRKSPIIASVDHAASGALVLEWSVVEGGRYVVESTTSLAVGSWVAEALNQQPEGEMLSYRSGDPSEVSSPRKRFFRSRLTELEPFDTNGLEDFDFTPSVVHVFQFPVSPPLPANIGVLTVGEAGAEVIAYDPSTGLVEASFDDSDFQEGEYLARINGSLASLNTYRVAGANNVLLLILDDWGIDASELYNTRRPGIQLATMPNLRTLLYSSGEITGTPDAGLLFTRGYAQPICSPTRATILTGRQTYQHGVGNPSPDNILPASEETFPEIISRAAPAYGLASFGKWHLGSGNTGPRERGGWPNFSGTLQGGVQDYNSWNRVKIEEGALVDPGTAITTLVADGLYSSPYATSVQVDEAVSFVEGRGSSPWVLW
;
A
#
# COMPACT_ATOMS: atom_id res chain seq x y z
N MET A 1 47.02 -19.32 35.14
CA MET A 1 45.56 -19.57 35.07
C MET A 1 45.00 -18.79 33.89
N LYS A 2 44.88 -19.46 32.73
CA LYS A 2 44.49 -18.86 31.45
C LYS A 2 43.01 -19.23 31.20
N ARG A 3 42.13 -18.23 31.10
CA ARG A 3 40.75 -18.41 30.62
C ARG A 3 40.81 -18.61 29.10
N LYS A 4 40.41 -19.79 28.63
CA LYS A 4 40.16 -20.08 27.22
C LYS A 4 38.73 -19.65 26.90
N THR A 5 38.56 -18.65 26.07
CA THR A 5 37.31 -18.28 25.41
C THR A 5 37.10 -19.21 24.22
N PHE A 6 36.00 -19.95 24.21
CA PHE A 6 35.53 -20.70 23.05
C PHE A 6 34.99 -19.71 22.01
N ARG A 7 35.49 -19.79 20.77
CA ARG A 7 34.89 -19.14 19.60
C ARG A 7 33.75 -20.04 19.11
N LEU A 8 32.51 -19.56 19.21
CA LEU A 8 31.38 -20.11 18.47
C LEU A 8 31.42 -19.46 17.08
N ALA A 9 31.57 -20.27 16.03
CA ALA A 9 31.39 -19.82 14.66
C ALA A 9 29.87 -19.66 14.43
N ALA A 10 29.37 -18.44 14.57
CA ALA A 10 28.05 -18.07 14.09
C ALA A 10 28.16 -17.92 12.57
N LEU A 11 27.45 -18.79 11.84
CA LEU A 11 27.17 -18.58 10.43
C LEU A 11 26.11 -17.47 10.38
N SER A 12 26.57 -16.22 10.41
CA SER A 12 25.74 -15.06 10.10
C SER A 12 25.35 -15.18 8.64
N LEU A 13 24.07 -15.46 8.36
CA LEU A 13 23.44 -14.92 7.16
C LEU A 13 23.59 -13.40 7.32
N ALA A 14 24.59 -12.86 6.65
CA ALA A 14 24.72 -11.43 6.51
C ALA A 14 23.47 -10.97 5.76
N LEU A 15 22.55 -10.32 6.48
CA LEU A 15 21.93 -9.14 5.92
C LEU A 15 23.10 -8.27 5.46
N CYS A 16 23.44 -8.35 4.19
CA CYS A 16 24.24 -7.33 3.53
C CYS A 16 23.42 -6.05 3.63
N LEU A 17 23.59 -5.32 4.74
CA LEU A 17 23.58 -3.87 4.63
C LEU A 17 24.57 -3.56 3.49
N PRO A 18 24.16 -2.85 2.43
CA PRO A 18 25.08 -2.50 1.37
C PRO A 18 26.31 -1.86 2.03
N SER A 19 27.51 -2.31 1.66
CA SER A 19 28.71 -1.58 2.05
C SER A 19 28.52 -0.12 1.65
N PRO A 20 29.00 0.88 2.44
CA PRO A 20 29.07 2.25 1.95
C PRO A 20 29.93 2.23 0.68
N GLY A 21 29.28 2.27 -0.50
CA GLY A 21 29.92 1.83 -1.74
C GLY A 21 29.18 2.13 -3.03
N GLU A 22 27.85 2.22 -3.06
CA GLU A 22 27.10 2.64 -4.26
C GLU A 22 25.87 3.48 -3.85
N PRO A 23 25.96 4.83 -3.82
CA PRO A 23 24.83 5.69 -3.47
C PRO A 23 23.58 5.46 -4.33
N LEU A 24 23.75 5.14 -5.62
CA LEU A 24 22.65 4.83 -6.54
C LEU A 24 21.83 3.59 -6.15
N LEU A 25 22.41 2.64 -5.41
CA LEU A 25 21.65 1.48 -4.89
C LEU A 25 20.96 1.77 -3.57
N SER A 26 21.49 2.70 -2.78
CA SER A 26 21.11 2.87 -1.37
C SER A 26 20.27 4.12 -1.07
N SER A 27 20.16 5.06 -2.01
CA SER A 27 19.44 6.32 -1.80
C SER A 27 17.92 6.24 -2.01
N TRP A 28 17.39 5.11 -2.49
CA TRP A 28 15.96 4.95 -2.76
C TRP A 28 15.16 4.98 -1.45
N PHE A 29 14.05 5.73 -1.42
CA PHE A 29 13.23 5.85 -0.22
C PHE A 29 12.30 4.64 -0.10
N THR A 30 12.67 3.70 0.76
CA THR A 30 12.01 2.38 0.89
C THR A 30 11.29 2.17 2.22
N GLU A 31 11.39 3.12 3.15
CA GLU A 31 10.85 2.99 4.51
C GLU A 31 9.33 2.77 4.49
N LEU A 32 8.63 3.46 3.59
CA LEU A 32 7.17 3.40 3.44
C LEU A 32 6.70 2.47 2.32
N SER A 33 7.57 1.60 1.78
CA SER A 33 7.24 0.75 0.62
C SER A 33 6.07 -0.21 0.83
N GLY A 34 5.66 -0.47 2.07
CA GLY A 34 4.47 -1.27 2.41
C GLY A 34 3.15 -0.47 2.42
N ARG A 35 3.18 0.82 2.06
CA ARG A 35 2.04 1.73 2.09
C ARG A 35 1.34 1.81 0.72
N TYR A 36 0.01 1.89 0.71
CA TYR A 36 -0.74 2.20 -0.50
C TYR A 36 -0.63 3.67 -0.92
N ALA A 37 -0.59 3.92 -2.22
CA ALA A 37 -0.70 5.26 -2.79
C ALA A 37 -2.08 5.87 -2.47
N ARG A 38 -2.12 7.19 -2.25
CA ARG A 38 -3.34 7.90 -1.86
C ARG A 38 -3.48 9.24 -2.56
N ILE A 39 -4.72 9.67 -2.76
CA ILE A 39 -5.05 11.03 -3.21
C ILE A 39 -6.01 11.72 -2.25
N TYR A 40 -6.01 13.05 -2.28
CA TYR A 40 -7.17 13.83 -1.84
C TYR A 40 -8.10 14.06 -3.03
N PRO A 41 -9.32 13.46 -3.05
CA PRO A 41 -10.21 13.54 -4.20
C PRO A 41 -10.85 14.92 -4.37
N ASP A 42 -10.80 15.79 -3.36
CA ASP A 42 -11.24 17.19 -3.39
C ASP A 42 -10.66 17.99 -2.18
N ASN A 43 -10.94 19.29 -2.13
CA ASN A 43 -10.47 20.19 -1.07
C ASN A 43 -11.09 19.89 0.30
N ALA A 44 -12.31 19.35 0.36
CA ALA A 44 -12.95 19.02 1.64
C ALA A 44 -12.27 17.80 2.27
N ALA A 45 -11.99 16.78 1.46
CA ALA A 45 -11.22 15.60 1.86
C ALA A 45 -9.81 15.96 2.33
N MET A 46 -9.14 16.92 1.68
CA MET A 46 -7.85 17.44 2.13
C MET A 46 -7.95 18.07 3.53
N VAL A 47 -8.90 18.97 3.74
CA VAL A 47 -9.06 19.67 5.03
C VAL A 47 -9.43 18.70 6.16
N SER A 48 -10.18 17.64 5.87
CA SER A 48 -10.53 16.60 6.86
C SER A 48 -9.51 15.47 6.99
N GLY A 49 -8.44 15.46 6.20
CA GLY A 49 -7.45 14.37 6.15
C GLY A 49 -8.01 13.05 5.60
N SER A 50 -9.13 13.08 4.87
CA SER A 50 -9.85 11.91 4.37
C SER A 50 -9.36 11.48 2.98
N SER A 51 -8.11 11.05 2.90
CA SER A 51 -7.52 10.52 1.66
C SER A 51 -8.12 9.16 1.25
N VAL A 52 -7.98 8.79 -0.02
CA VAL A 52 -8.49 7.52 -0.58
C VAL A 52 -7.40 6.74 -1.33
N THR A 53 -7.49 5.41 -1.33
CA THR A 53 -6.54 4.48 -1.99
C THR A 53 -7.02 3.98 -3.36
N THR A 54 -8.25 4.31 -3.74
CA THR A 54 -8.84 3.98 -5.04
C THR A 54 -9.52 5.22 -5.62
N TRP A 55 -9.43 5.42 -6.94
CA TRP A 55 -10.00 6.59 -7.60
C TRP A 55 -10.19 6.35 -9.10
N SER A 56 -11.01 7.17 -9.74
CA SER A 56 -11.22 7.13 -11.18
C SER A 56 -11.48 8.53 -11.72
N ARG A 57 -10.66 8.97 -12.67
CA ARG A 57 -10.83 10.22 -13.42
C ARG A 57 -10.02 10.22 -14.71
N GLY A 58 -10.72 10.39 -15.83
CA GLY A 58 -10.11 10.46 -17.15
C GLY A 58 -9.29 9.19 -17.44
N GLN A 59 -8.02 9.37 -17.77
CA GLN A 59 -7.08 8.27 -18.01
C GLN A 59 -6.49 7.66 -16.72
N GLY A 60 -6.72 8.27 -15.55
CA GLY A 60 -6.26 7.77 -14.25
C GLY A 60 -7.31 6.96 -13.52
N ASN A 61 -7.24 5.64 -13.63
CA ASN A 61 -8.17 4.71 -12.97
C ASN A 61 -7.39 3.74 -12.10
N GLN A 62 -7.60 3.82 -10.79
CA GLN A 62 -7.01 2.94 -9.78
C GLN A 62 -8.16 2.26 -9.03
N VAL A 63 -8.60 1.10 -9.54
CA VAL A 63 -9.78 0.36 -9.06
C VAL A 63 -9.49 -0.42 -7.78
N GLN A 64 -8.25 -0.88 -7.63
CA GLN A 64 -7.73 -1.53 -6.42
C GLN A 64 -6.57 -0.71 -5.86
N PRO A 65 -6.33 -0.75 -4.53
CA PRO A 65 -5.16 -0.11 -3.94
C PRO A 65 -3.87 -0.57 -4.60
N VAL A 66 -2.85 0.29 -4.66
CA VAL A 66 -1.53 -0.02 -5.22
C VAL A 66 -0.45 0.47 -4.28
N TYR A 67 0.62 -0.28 -4.11
CA TYR A 67 1.76 0.13 -3.29
C TYR A 67 2.49 1.33 -3.91
N ALA A 68 2.77 2.33 -3.08
CA ALA A 68 3.45 3.55 -3.51
C ALA A 68 4.95 3.32 -3.75
N GLY A 69 5.48 4.09 -4.69
CA GLY A 69 6.90 4.26 -4.94
C GLY A 69 7.63 3.03 -5.47
N VAL A 70 8.91 2.93 -5.10
CA VAL A 70 9.81 1.87 -5.54
C VAL A 70 9.49 0.55 -4.82
N THR A 71 9.22 -0.48 -5.61
CA THR A 71 8.92 -1.84 -5.13
C THR A 71 10.07 -2.82 -5.33
N GLU A 72 11.06 -2.47 -6.16
CA GLU A 72 12.27 -3.28 -6.36
C GLU A 72 13.45 -2.39 -6.73
N VAL A 73 14.64 -2.70 -6.19
CA VAL A 73 15.92 -2.18 -6.68
C VAL A 73 16.81 -3.36 -7.01
N SER A 74 17.27 -3.44 -8.25
CA SER A 74 18.13 -4.52 -8.74
C SER A 74 19.30 -3.96 -9.56
N SER A 75 20.37 -4.74 -9.75
CA SER A 75 21.48 -4.29 -10.60
C SER A 75 22.25 -5.41 -11.28
N THR A 76 22.82 -5.08 -12.43
CA THR A 76 23.86 -5.86 -13.11
C THR A 76 25.24 -5.28 -12.76
N GLU A 77 26.29 -5.76 -13.43
CA GLU A 77 27.63 -5.19 -13.30
C GLU A 77 27.70 -3.71 -13.74
N THR A 78 26.88 -3.31 -14.72
CA THR A 78 26.96 -1.97 -15.33
C THR A 78 25.79 -1.06 -14.97
N ASP A 79 24.64 -1.62 -14.57
CA ASP A 79 23.38 -0.88 -14.52
C ASP A 79 22.61 -1.13 -13.22
N VAL A 80 21.87 -0.12 -12.77
CA VAL A 80 20.85 -0.21 -11.72
C VAL A 80 19.48 -0.11 -12.35
N TYR A 81 18.54 -0.91 -11.85
CA TYR A 81 17.14 -0.90 -12.24
C TYR A 81 16.28 -0.62 -11.01
N ILE A 82 15.23 0.18 -11.22
CA ILE A 82 14.14 0.29 -10.27
C ILE A 82 12.86 -0.23 -10.91
N ARG A 83 11.98 -0.77 -10.07
CA ARG A 83 10.57 -1.01 -10.37
C ARG A 83 9.73 -0.07 -9.52
N THR A 84 8.78 0.63 -10.13
CA THR A 84 7.96 1.63 -9.43
C THR A 84 6.54 1.69 -9.97
N SER A 85 5.57 1.96 -9.09
CA SER A 85 4.21 2.27 -9.50
C SER A 85 4.07 3.66 -10.12
N ASN A 86 5.10 4.51 -9.97
CA ASN A 86 5.10 5.92 -10.33
C ASN A 86 4.06 6.76 -9.56
N LEU A 87 3.74 6.35 -8.33
CA LEU A 87 2.86 7.05 -7.40
C LEU A 87 3.60 7.29 -6.10
N GLY A 88 3.59 8.52 -5.58
CA GLY A 88 4.36 8.89 -4.40
C GLY A 88 3.77 8.41 -3.07
N PHE A 89 4.61 8.44 -2.03
CA PHE A 89 4.20 8.15 -0.64
C PHE A 89 3.42 9.28 0.03
N HIS A 90 3.53 10.50 -0.50
CA HIS A 90 2.72 11.63 -0.05
C HIS A 90 1.29 11.47 -0.58
N VAL A 91 0.32 12.08 0.11
CA VAL A 91 -1.05 12.12 -0.40
C VAL A 91 -1.09 13.11 -1.57
N MET A 92 -1.25 12.61 -2.78
CA MET A 92 -1.22 13.40 -4.01
C MET A 92 -2.48 14.28 -4.15
N GLY A 93 -2.35 15.40 -4.86
CA GLY A 93 -3.44 16.37 -5.02
C GLY A 93 -3.68 17.20 -3.74
N PRO A 94 -4.88 17.78 -3.58
CA PRO A 94 -5.99 17.80 -4.52
C PRO A 94 -5.69 18.75 -5.70
N TRP A 95 -6.19 18.42 -6.90
CA TRP A 95 -6.10 19.29 -8.08
C TRP A 95 -7.37 20.14 -8.26
N TYR A 96 -7.72 20.94 -7.25
CA TYR A 96 -8.94 21.76 -7.23
C TYR A 96 -8.69 23.20 -6.78
N ALA A 97 -9.28 24.16 -7.47
CA ALA A 97 -9.34 25.56 -7.06
C ALA A 97 -10.73 25.92 -6.52
N ALA A 98 -10.91 27.17 -6.06
CA ALA A 98 -12.19 27.72 -5.62
C ALA A 98 -13.31 27.57 -6.68
N ASN A 99 -12.96 27.51 -7.97
CA ASN A 99 -13.90 27.38 -9.09
C ASN A 99 -14.13 25.92 -9.54
N GLY A 100 -13.59 24.94 -8.83
CA GLY A 100 -13.75 23.51 -9.12
C GLY A 100 -12.46 22.82 -9.60
N ASN A 101 -12.62 21.76 -10.38
CA ASN A 101 -11.53 20.89 -10.83
C ASN A 101 -10.54 21.63 -11.74
N LEU A 102 -9.24 21.47 -11.48
CA LEU A 102 -8.16 22.07 -12.25
C LEU A 102 -7.61 21.13 -13.33
N PHE A 103 -7.77 19.81 -13.17
CA PHE A 103 -7.07 18.84 -14.01
C PHE A 103 -7.96 17.67 -14.48
N PRO A 104 -7.92 17.29 -15.77
CA PRO A 104 -8.88 16.34 -16.33
C PRO A 104 -8.64 14.87 -15.97
N ASN A 105 -7.42 14.51 -15.57
CA ASN A 105 -7.02 13.12 -15.26
C ASN A 105 -6.52 13.02 -13.82
N TYR A 106 -6.61 11.84 -13.22
CA TYR A 106 -5.83 11.51 -12.02
C TYR A 106 -4.59 10.68 -12.40
N PRO A 107 -3.58 10.55 -11.52
CA PRO A 107 -2.49 9.62 -11.75
C PRO A 107 -2.99 8.17 -11.61
N ALA A 108 -2.27 7.18 -12.13
CA ALA A 108 -2.55 5.76 -11.88
C ALA A 108 -1.26 4.94 -12.02
N ASN A 109 -1.27 3.71 -11.51
CA ASN A 109 -0.12 2.81 -11.57
C ASN A 109 0.41 2.68 -13.01
N ARG A 110 1.73 2.89 -13.16
CA ARG A 110 2.43 2.83 -14.45
C ARG A 110 3.23 1.54 -14.64
N ALA A 111 3.48 0.77 -13.58
CA ALA A 111 4.25 -0.49 -13.64
C ALA A 111 5.59 -0.34 -14.39
N GLU A 112 6.35 0.71 -14.06
CA GLU A 112 7.55 1.09 -14.83
C GLU A 112 8.80 0.38 -14.29
N ILE A 113 9.67 -0.02 -15.21
CA ILE A 113 11.05 -0.40 -14.92
C ILE A 113 11.96 0.66 -15.53
N TYR A 114 12.91 1.19 -14.76
CA TYR A 114 13.82 2.22 -15.24
C TYR A 114 15.28 1.89 -14.96
N ARG A 115 16.13 2.10 -15.98
CA ARG A 115 17.57 1.82 -15.94
C ARG A 115 18.39 3.08 -15.73
N PHE A 116 19.39 2.98 -14.86
CA PHE A 116 20.47 3.95 -14.68
C PHE A 116 21.85 3.31 -14.89
N PRO A 117 22.81 3.96 -15.56
CA PRO A 117 24.19 3.49 -15.59
C PRO A 117 24.84 3.67 -14.21
N LYS A 118 25.59 2.67 -13.73
CA LYS A 118 26.32 2.75 -12.45
C LYS A 118 27.48 3.74 -12.48
N ILE A 119 28.15 3.84 -13.63
CA ILE A 119 29.32 4.70 -13.82
C ILE A 119 28.97 5.74 -14.87
N PRO A 120 28.73 7.00 -14.46
CA PRO A 120 28.47 8.08 -15.39
C PRO A 120 29.69 8.38 -16.27
N ASP A 121 29.47 8.48 -17.58
CA ASP A 121 30.45 9.03 -18.52
C ASP A 121 30.16 10.52 -18.76
N ILE A 122 31.20 11.37 -18.80
CA ILE A 122 31.06 12.82 -19.00
C ILE A 122 31.54 13.19 -20.41
N PRO A 123 30.64 13.25 -21.41
CA PRO A 123 31.02 13.50 -22.79
C PRO A 123 31.38 14.98 -23.02
N SER A 124 32.17 15.27 -24.06
CA SER A 124 32.45 16.66 -24.45
C SER A 124 31.25 17.36 -25.08
N SER A 125 30.40 16.62 -25.80
CA SER A 125 29.12 17.08 -26.34
C SER A 125 27.99 16.57 -25.47
N LYS A 126 27.03 17.44 -25.14
CA LYS A 126 25.90 17.06 -24.26
C LYS A 126 24.70 16.62 -25.07
N THR A 127 23.90 15.73 -24.49
CA THR A 127 22.70 15.18 -25.12
C THR A 127 21.47 15.93 -24.62
N PRO A 128 20.60 16.45 -25.50
CA PRO A 128 19.39 17.14 -25.07
C PRO A 128 18.44 16.19 -24.33
N THR A 129 17.71 16.72 -23.35
CA THR A 129 16.61 16.04 -22.68
C THR A 129 15.40 15.89 -23.62
N GLY A 130 14.67 14.78 -23.47
CA GLY A 130 13.39 14.56 -24.15
C GLY A 130 12.21 15.20 -23.40
N LEU A 131 11.02 15.17 -23.99
CA LEU A 131 9.78 15.71 -23.39
C LEU A 131 9.07 14.75 -22.42
N GLY A 132 9.68 13.60 -22.13
CA GLY A 132 9.13 12.58 -21.24
C GLY A 132 10.02 12.36 -20.02
N VAL A 133 10.07 11.11 -19.53
CA VAL A 133 10.85 10.74 -18.35
C VAL A 133 12.35 10.88 -18.59
N ILE A 134 12.97 11.79 -17.86
CA ILE A 134 14.43 12.06 -17.89
C ILE A 134 15.18 11.51 -16.67
N GLY A 135 14.46 11.05 -15.66
CA GLY A 135 15.00 10.46 -14.44
C GLY A 135 13.87 10.06 -13.50
N TYR A 136 14.22 9.70 -12.27
CA TYR A 136 13.26 9.45 -11.19
C TYR A 136 13.74 10.09 -9.90
N MET A 137 12.79 10.62 -9.13
CA MET A 137 12.99 10.92 -7.72
C MET A 137 13.06 9.61 -6.92
N VAL A 138 13.71 9.63 -5.77
CA VAL A 138 13.96 8.44 -4.95
C VAL A 138 12.70 7.84 -4.33
N ASP A 139 11.58 8.56 -4.35
CA ASP A 139 10.25 8.04 -4.01
C ASP A 139 9.59 7.28 -5.15
N GLY A 140 10.23 7.17 -6.30
CA GLY A 140 9.72 6.44 -7.46
C GLY A 140 8.82 7.24 -8.39
N ILE A 141 8.68 8.57 -8.21
CA ILE A 141 7.98 9.44 -9.16
C ILE A 141 8.94 9.90 -10.28
N ALA A 142 8.45 9.90 -11.51
CA ALA A 142 9.20 10.34 -12.68
C ALA A 142 9.61 11.82 -12.60
N LEU A 143 10.81 12.11 -13.10
CA LEU A 143 11.27 13.45 -13.42
C LEU A 143 11.05 13.73 -14.90
N PHE A 144 10.37 14.84 -15.19
CA PHE A 144 10.20 15.35 -16.54
C PHE A 144 11.10 16.57 -16.77
N ASP A 145 11.29 16.86 -18.04
CA ASP A 145 12.00 18.03 -18.50
C ASP A 145 11.30 19.33 -18.10
N SER A 146 12.02 20.44 -17.98
CA SER A 146 11.42 21.73 -17.56
C SER A 146 10.47 22.37 -18.58
N ARG A 147 10.28 21.75 -19.76
CA ARG A 147 9.29 22.16 -20.78
C ARG A 147 7.95 21.44 -20.61
N ASP A 148 6.87 22.11 -20.99
CA ASP A 148 5.50 21.55 -21.06
C ASP A 148 5.14 20.94 -22.43
N ALA A 149 6.16 20.70 -23.27
CA ALA A 149 6.06 20.27 -24.68
C ALA A 149 5.51 21.30 -25.69
N PHE A 150 5.09 22.49 -25.25
CA PHE A 150 4.56 23.53 -26.14
C PHE A 150 5.58 24.65 -26.40
N SER A 151 5.40 25.36 -27.51
CA SER A 151 6.20 26.52 -27.87
C SER A 151 5.37 27.57 -28.61
N TYR A 152 5.88 28.78 -28.71
CA TYR A 152 5.23 29.88 -29.45
C TYR A 152 5.25 29.62 -30.96
N ASP A 153 4.13 29.91 -31.63
CA ASP A 153 4.02 30.00 -33.09
C ASP A 153 4.05 31.49 -33.47
N ALA A 154 5.13 31.93 -34.09
CA ALA A 154 5.35 33.33 -34.47
C ALA A 154 4.55 33.75 -35.70
N SER A 155 4.06 32.80 -36.51
CA SER A 155 3.24 33.08 -37.68
C SER A 155 1.78 33.34 -37.31
N GLU A 156 1.29 32.62 -36.32
CA GLU A 156 -0.05 32.77 -35.75
C GLU A 156 -0.08 33.71 -34.52
N GLU A 157 1.11 34.10 -34.05
CA GLU A 157 1.36 34.98 -32.91
C GLU A 157 0.72 34.50 -31.58
N VAL A 158 0.71 33.19 -31.35
CA VAL A 158 0.08 32.55 -30.19
C VAL A 158 0.90 31.37 -29.66
N ASP A 159 0.76 31.07 -28.37
CA ASP A 159 1.30 29.84 -27.80
C ASP A 159 0.54 28.61 -28.32
N ASP A 160 1.27 27.55 -28.64
CA ASP A 160 0.70 26.21 -28.76
C ASP A 160 0.17 25.71 -27.40
N GLY A 161 -0.80 24.81 -27.46
CA GLY A 161 -1.35 24.09 -26.32
C GLY A 161 -2.87 24.17 -26.20
N PRO A 162 -3.44 23.49 -25.19
CA PRO A 162 -4.89 23.31 -25.04
C PRO A 162 -5.67 24.60 -24.76
N ARG A 163 -4.97 25.71 -24.46
CA ARG A 163 -5.56 27.04 -24.24
C ARG A 163 -5.46 27.95 -25.47
N ALA A 164 -4.82 27.50 -26.54
CA ALA A 164 -4.77 28.24 -27.79
C ALA A 164 -6.19 28.36 -28.40
N PRO A 165 -6.56 29.51 -28.97
CA PRO A 165 -7.87 29.71 -29.60
C PRO A 165 -8.07 28.81 -30.84
N THR A 166 -6.97 28.36 -31.44
CA THR A 166 -6.90 27.39 -32.53
C THR A 166 -5.72 26.44 -32.27
N GLN A 167 -5.82 25.18 -32.69
CA GLN A 167 -4.66 24.28 -32.66
C GLN A 167 -3.63 24.80 -33.65
N VAL A 168 -2.53 25.32 -33.10
CA VAL A 168 -1.34 25.74 -33.84
C VAL A 168 -0.21 24.74 -33.62
N GLN A 169 0.90 24.88 -34.31
CA GLN A 169 2.10 24.08 -34.07
C GLN A 169 3.23 25.04 -33.74
N GLY A 170 3.69 25.02 -32.49
CA GLY A 170 4.77 25.92 -32.08
C GLY A 170 6.07 25.72 -32.87
N ASP A 171 6.84 26.79 -33.04
CA ASP A 171 8.04 26.83 -33.89
C ASP A 171 9.27 26.19 -33.24
N GLY A 172 9.20 25.83 -31.95
CA GLY A 172 10.31 25.30 -31.17
C GLY A 172 11.40 26.33 -30.82
N VAL A 173 11.16 27.62 -31.10
CA VAL A 173 12.11 28.73 -30.81
C VAL A 173 11.99 29.20 -29.36
N TRP A 174 10.76 29.53 -28.95
CA TRP A 174 10.42 29.98 -27.61
C TRP A 174 9.62 28.87 -26.93
N ASN A 175 10.30 28.05 -26.14
CA ASN A 175 9.76 26.84 -25.52
C ASN A 175 9.19 27.19 -24.15
N ARG A 176 7.93 26.81 -23.89
CA ARG A 176 7.22 27.19 -22.65
C ARG A 176 7.80 26.46 -21.45
N ASP A 177 7.99 27.21 -20.36
CA ASP A 177 8.47 26.69 -19.07
C ASP A 177 7.31 26.06 -18.28
N ALA A 178 7.40 24.77 -17.99
CA ALA A 178 6.32 24.02 -17.35
C ALA A 178 5.93 24.55 -15.98
N TYR A 179 6.89 24.99 -15.15
CA TYR A 179 6.56 25.52 -13.82
C TYR A 179 5.72 26.79 -13.93
N VAL A 180 6.04 27.67 -14.87
CA VAL A 180 5.31 28.93 -15.09
C VAL A 180 3.96 28.67 -15.77
N ASN A 181 3.93 27.75 -16.73
CA ASN A 181 2.79 27.55 -17.63
C ASN A 181 1.76 26.55 -17.11
N GLU A 182 2.20 25.55 -16.36
CA GLU A 182 1.38 24.46 -15.86
C GLU A 182 1.23 24.48 -14.34
N GLY A 183 1.98 25.34 -13.62
CA GLY A 183 2.03 25.34 -12.15
C GLY A 183 0.67 25.47 -11.45
N VAL A 184 -0.34 26.03 -12.10
CA VAL A 184 -1.74 26.03 -11.59
C VAL A 184 -2.32 24.62 -11.44
N THR A 185 -1.75 23.63 -12.12
CA THR A 185 -2.17 22.23 -12.10
C THR A 185 -1.32 21.36 -11.19
N PHE A 186 -0.29 21.93 -10.56
CA PHE A 186 0.54 21.18 -9.63
C PHE A 186 -0.15 21.06 -8.28
N ASP A 187 0.05 19.92 -7.60
CA ASP A 187 -0.35 19.76 -6.22
C ASP A 187 0.63 20.45 -5.26
N GLY A 188 0.38 20.32 -3.95
CA GLY A 188 1.25 20.91 -2.93
C GLY A 188 2.68 20.37 -2.95
N ALA A 189 2.90 19.17 -3.49
CA ALA A 189 4.22 18.59 -3.70
C ALA A 189 4.91 19.06 -4.98
N LEU A 190 4.27 19.94 -5.77
CA LEU A 190 4.72 20.39 -7.09
C LEU A 190 4.74 19.28 -8.16
N ALA A 191 3.90 18.26 -8.02
CA ALA A 191 3.67 17.24 -9.03
C ALA A 191 2.30 17.36 -9.68
N HIS A 192 2.18 16.79 -10.87
CA HIS A 192 0.91 16.57 -11.56
C HIS A 192 1.05 15.38 -12.51
N GLN A 193 0.11 15.17 -13.42
CA GLN A 193 0.10 14.00 -14.29
C GLN A 193 -0.16 14.35 -15.75
N ALA A 194 0.55 13.71 -16.67
CA ALA A 194 0.22 13.71 -18.09
C ALA A 194 -0.52 12.41 -18.41
N GLY A 195 -1.83 12.49 -18.66
CA GLY A 195 -2.68 11.30 -18.63
C GLY A 195 -2.66 10.68 -17.23
N SER A 196 -2.16 9.45 -17.10
CA SER A 196 -1.95 8.79 -15.80
C SER A 196 -0.53 8.90 -15.24
N ASN A 197 0.42 9.45 -16.00
CA ASN A 197 1.84 9.49 -15.62
C ASN A 197 2.11 10.68 -14.69
N HIS A 198 2.20 10.42 -13.39
CA HIS A 198 2.55 11.41 -12.37
C HIS A 198 4.03 11.77 -12.40
N HIS A 199 4.38 13.06 -12.30
CA HIS A 199 5.77 13.51 -12.43
C HIS A 199 6.02 14.90 -11.83
N TYR A 200 7.31 15.18 -11.62
CA TYR A 200 7.84 16.50 -11.24
C TYR A 200 8.52 17.18 -12.43
N HIS A 201 8.29 18.48 -12.59
CA HIS A 201 9.08 19.36 -13.48
C HIS A 201 10.15 20.17 -12.75
N ALA A 202 9.90 20.47 -11.47
CA ALA A 202 10.67 21.39 -10.66
C ALA A 202 11.08 20.75 -9.33
N ASN A 203 11.13 21.50 -8.22
CA ASN A 203 11.42 20.93 -6.91
C ASN A 203 10.39 19.86 -6.50
N ALA A 204 10.81 18.85 -5.73
CA ALA A 204 9.95 17.85 -5.12
C ALA A 204 9.98 17.98 -3.57
N PRO A 205 9.31 18.99 -2.99
CA PRO A 205 9.33 19.24 -1.55
C PRO A 205 8.80 18.09 -0.68
N ALA A 206 7.92 17.23 -1.21
CA ALA A 206 7.41 16.07 -0.47
C ALA A 206 8.52 15.07 -0.12
N ILE A 207 9.33 14.67 -1.11
CA ILE A 207 10.43 13.74 -0.85
C ILE A 207 11.54 14.41 -0.04
N ARG A 208 11.76 15.73 -0.19
CA ARG A 208 12.65 16.50 0.70
C ARG A 208 12.24 16.37 2.16
N HIS A 209 10.95 16.53 2.45
CA HIS A 209 10.42 16.37 3.80
C HIS A 209 10.63 14.94 4.34
N PHE A 210 10.30 13.91 3.55
CA PHE A 210 10.49 12.52 3.97
C PHE A 210 11.95 12.14 4.23
N LEU A 211 12.89 12.73 3.49
CA LEU A 211 14.32 12.52 3.69
C LEU A 211 14.92 13.40 4.81
N GLY A 212 14.11 14.19 5.52
CA GLY A 212 14.57 15.08 6.58
C GLY A 212 15.41 16.27 6.09
N ASP A 213 15.25 16.67 4.83
CA ASP A 213 15.86 17.90 4.29
C ASP A 213 15.19 19.15 4.88
N SER A 214 15.64 20.33 4.45
CA SER A 214 15.20 21.65 4.92
C SER A 214 13.76 22.06 4.51
N VAL A 215 12.76 21.19 4.73
CA VAL A 215 11.35 21.43 4.35
C VAL A 215 10.39 20.86 5.41
N ASP A 216 9.47 21.70 5.87
CA ASP A 216 8.39 21.31 6.79
C ASP A 216 7.08 21.05 6.04
N TYR A 217 6.34 20.01 6.46
CA TYR A 217 5.01 19.71 5.93
C TYR A 217 3.89 20.38 6.74
N VAL A 218 2.96 21.02 6.06
CA VAL A 218 1.79 21.69 6.64
C VAL A 218 0.53 20.89 6.29
N ALA A 219 0.15 19.99 7.19
CA ALA A 219 -0.95 19.05 6.99
C ALA A 219 -2.30 19.72 6.66
N SER A 220 -2.61 20.87 7.27
CA SER A 220 -3.89 21.56 7.08
C SER A 220 -4.14 22.06 5.64
N SER A 221 -3.08 22.26 4.88
CA SER A 221 -3.14 22.75 3.50
C SER A 221 -2.52 21.79 2.49
N ASN A 222 -2.03 20.62 2.94
CA ASN A 222 -1.24 19.68 2.16
C ASN A 222 -0.08 20.35 1.38
N THR A 223 0.59 21.33 1.99
CA THR A 223 1.69 22.09 1.37
C THR A 223 2.98 21.94 2.14
N TYR A 224 4.07 22.40 1.55
CA TYR A 224 5.40 22.33 2.11
C TYR A 224 6.04 23.72 2.17
N VAL A 225 6.77 23.99 3.25
CA VAL A 225 7.40 25.29 3.51
C VAL A 225 8.89 25.10 3.74
N GLU A 226 9.69 25.93 3.10
CA GLU A 226 11.14 25.91 3.24
C GLU A 226 11.56 26.25 4.68
N SER A 227 12.37 25.38 5.28
CA SER A 227 12.79 25.47 6.68
C SER A 227 14.27 25.04 6.80
N PRO A 228 15.22 25.94 6.49
CA PRO A 228 16.65 25.62 6.48
C PRO A 228 17.14 25.09 7.83
N ASN A 229 17.61 23.84 7.87
CA ASN A 229 18.05 23.16 9.09
C ASN A 229 19.59 23.14 9.26
N GLY A 230 20.34 23.62 8.26
CA GLY A 230 21.80 23.70 8.27
C GLY A 230 22.52 22.42 7.84
N THR A 231 21.82 21.39 7.35
CA THR A 231 22.42 20.16 6.84
C THR A 231 22.53 20.16 5.31
N HIS A 232 23.49 19.39 4.79
CA HIS A 232 23.61 19.15 3.34
C HIS A 232 22.36 18.38 2.88
N SER A 233 21.77 18.76 1.76
CA SER A 233 20.60 18.05 1.25
C SER A 233 20.97 16.60 0.89
N PRO A 234 20.05 15.64 1.04
CA PRO A 234 20.24 14.27 0.59
C PRO A 234 20.13 14.16 -0.94
N ILE A 235 20.51 12.99 -1.48
CA ILE A 235 20.15 12.61 -2.85
C ILE A 235 18.63 12.45 -2.91
N MET A 236 17.99 13.16 -3.82
CA MET A 236 16.54 13.16 -4.01
C MET A 236 16.11 12.46 -5.29
N GLY A 237 17.03 12.24 -6.22
CA GLY A 237 16.75 11.57 -7.47
C GLY A 237 17.99 11.29 -8.30
N TRP A 238 17.77 10.66 -9.44
CA TRP A 238 18.80 10.31 -10.40
C TRP A 238 18.30 10.60 -11.81
N PHE A 239 19.18 11.16 -12.63
CA PHE A 239 18.91 11.34 -14.05
C PHE A 239 19.36 10.11 -14.85
N ARG A 240 18.84 9.97 -16.07
CA ARG A 240 19.17 8.87 -16.99
C ARG A 240 20.68 8.72 -17.25
N ASP A 241 21.45 9.79 -17.09
CA ASP A 241 22.91 9.79 -17.24
C ASP A 241 23.68 9.22 -16.03
N GLY A 242 22.97 8.79 -14.97
CA GLY A 242 23.53 8.17 -13.78
C GLY A 242 24.08 9.16 -12.75
N LEU A 243 23.95 10.47 -12.97
CA LEU A 243 24.41 11.47 -12.01
C LEU A 243 23.33 11.75 -10.95
N PRO A 244 23.73 11.98 -9.68
CA PRO A 244 22.80 12.25 -8.59
C PRO A 244 22.21 13.66 -8.67
N LEU A 245 20.94 13.78 -8.30
CA LEU A 245 20.24 15.03 -8.01
C LEU A 245 20.12 15.20 -6.49
N TYR A 246 20.70 16.27 -5.96
CA TYR A 246 20.55 16.66 -4.56
C TYR A 246 19.48 17.75 -4.40
N GLY A 247 18.98 17.90 -3.18
CA GLY A 247 18.24 19.09 -2.79
C GLY A 247 19.06 20.38 -2.86
N PRO A 248 18.49 21.52 -2.50
CA PRO A 248 19.07 22.83 -2.80
C PRO A 248 20.27 23.23 -1.94
N TYR A 249 20.62 22.47 -0.90
CA TYR A 249 21.71 22.80 0.01
C TYR A 249 22.93 21.92 -0.20
N GLY A 250 24.09 22.57 -0.33
CA GLY A 250 25.37 21.89 -0.45
C GLY A 250 26.48 22.62 0.30
N TYR A 251 27.67 22.03 0.35
CA TYR A 251 28.82 22.70 0.97
C TYR A 251 29.14 24.02 0.27
N SER A 252 29.49 25.03 1.07
CA SER A 252 29.76 26.38 0.59
C SER A 252 30.96 26.41 -0.36
N SER A 253 32.03 25.73 0.02
CA SER A 253 33.18 25.43 -0.83
C SER A 253 33.05 24.01 -1.39
N PRO A 254 33.11 23.83 -2.72
CA PRO A 254 32.78 22.56 -3.37
C PRO A 254 33.66 21.38 -2.95
N MET A 255 34.92 21.64 -2.57
CA MET A 255 35.88 20.59 -2.21
C MET A 255 36.23 20.58 -0.71
N ASN A 256 35.38 21.17 0.14
CA ASN A 256 35.62 21.21 1.58
C ASN A 256 34.33 20.94 2.38
N PRO A 257 34.17 19.75 2.99
CA PRO A 257 32.98 19.41 3.76
C PRO A 257 32.84 20.24 5.05
N ASP A 258 33.92 20.85 5.54
CA ASP A 258 33.92 21.69 6.75
C ASP A 258 33.58 23.16 6.45
N SER A 259 33.27 23.52 5.20
CA SER A 259 33.02 24.90 4.79
C SER A 259 31.66 25.48 5.18
N GLY A 260 30.86 24.70 5.92
CA GLY A 260 29.45 25.01 6.19
C GLY A 260 28.57 24.75 4.97
N VAL A 261 27.26 24.75 5.21
CA VAL A 261 26.24 24.47 4.19
C VAL A 261 25.49 25.74 3.84
N ARG A 262 25.16 25.90 2.54
CA ARG A 262 24.31 26.99 2.05
C ARG A 262 23.48 26.53 0.86
N ARG A 263 22.46 27.32 0.53
CA ARG A 263 21.70 27.13 -0.71
C ARG A 263 22.60 27.36 -1.93
N MET A 264 22.48 26.48 -2.92
CA MET A 264 23.15 26.62 -4.22
C MET A 264 22.46 27.68 -5.06
N VAL A 265 23.27 28.57 -5.67
CA VAL A 265 22.78 29.64 -6.53
C VAL A 265 22.81 29.18 -7.98
N SER A 266 21.63 29.19 -8.62
CA SER A 266 21.46 28.89 -10.04
C SER A 266 22.41 29.71 -10.92
N GLY A 267 22.92 29.06 -11.96
CA GLY A 267 23.69 29.70 -13.03
C GLY A 267 22.86 30.57 -13.97
N TYR A 268 21.54 30.65 -13.78
CA TYR A 268 20.64 31.40 -14.66
C TYR A 268 20.03 32.62 -13.98
N GLN A 269 19.64 33.58 -14.80
CA GLN A 269 18.84 34.75 -14.40
C GLN A 269 17.87 35.15 -15.52
N PRO A 270 16.77 35.84 -15.20
CA PRO A 270 15.92 36.46 -16.22
C PRO A 270 16.71 37.44 -17.11
N ARG A 271 16.29 37.58 -18.37
CA ARG A 271 16.78 38.61 -19.31
C ARG A 271 15.96 39.90 -19.17
N ASP A 272 16.22 40.64 -18.10
CA ASP A 272 15.51 41.85 -17.69
C ASP A 272 16.41 43.12 -17.69
N GLY A 273 17.56 43.04 -18.36
CA GLY A 273 18.59 44.08 -18.40
C GLY A 273 19.62 44.01 -17.26
N SER A 274 19.38 43.20 -16.23
CA SER A 274 20.34 43.04 -15.13
C SER A 274 21.61 42.33 -15.59
N ASN A 275 22.75 42.69 -14.98
CA ASN A 275 24.07 42.12 -15.29
C ASN A 275 24.46 42.15 -16.78
N GLY A 276 23.88 43.07 -17.56
CA GLY A 276 24.17 43.17 -18.99
C GLY A 276 23.45 42.14 -19.86
N SER A 277 22.44 41.44 -19.32
CA SER A 277 21.53 40.66 -20.15
C SER A 277 20.76 41.58 -21.11
N ALA A 278 20.23 41.03 -22.21
CA ALA A 278 19.20 41.75 -22.94
C ALA A 278 18.03 42.09 -22.01
N ASP A 279 17.38 43.24 -22.22
CA ASP A 279 16.13 43.61 -21.55
C ASP A 279 14.97 43.30 -22.49
N LEU A 280 14.28 42.18 -22.24
CA LEU A 280 13.20 41.71 -23.10
C LEU A 280 11.95 42.61 -23.05
N ALA A 281 11.84 43.49 -22.04
CA ALA A 281 10.76 44.47 -21.97
C ALA A 281 10.97 45.65 -22.91
N VAL A 282 12.22 45.89 -23.36
CA VAL A 282 12.54 46.95 -24.32
C VAL A 282 12.41 46.41 -25.74
N SER A 283 11.41 46.91 -26.48
CA SER A 283 11.21 46.52 -27.86
C SER A 283 12.37 46.93 -28.76
N SER A 284 12.89 45.98 -29.54
CA SER A 284 14.03 46.16 -30.45
C SER A 284 13.73 45.71 -31.89
N GLY A 285 12.54 45.16 -32.14
CA GLY A 285 12.06 44.74 -33.46
C GLY A 285 10.54 44.60 -33.49
N ASN A 286 10.01 44.23 -34.64
CA ASN A 286 8.58 44.00 -34.84
C ASN A 286 8.34 42.55 -35.31
N MET A 287 7.31 41.92 -34.75
CA MET A 287 6.77 40.65 -35.24
C MET A 287 6.17 40.80 -36.64
N LEU A 288 5.74 39.71 -37.27
CA LEU A 288 5.15 39.72 -38.62
C LEU A 288 3.90 40.61 -38.72
N SER A 289 3.10 40.73 -37.65
CA SER A 289 1.97 41.67 -37.57
C SER A 289 2.35 43.14 -37.49
N GLY A 290 3.63 43.46 -37.30
CA GLY A 290 4.12 44.81 -37.00
C GLY A 290 4.11 45.17 -35.51
N THR A 291 3.70 44.25 -34.63
CA THR A 291 3.70 44.46 -33.17
C THR A 291 5.14 44.48 -32.63
N ALA A 292 5.49 45.52 -31.86
CA ALA A 292 6.83 45.70 -31.31
C ALA A 292 7.13 44.68 -30.19
N THR A 293 8.31 44.06 -30.20
CA THR A 293 8.74 43.04 -29.24
C THR A 293 10.23 43.16 -28.89
N GLY A 294 10.61 42.75 -27.67
CA GLY A 294 12.00 42.64 -27.23
C GLY A 294 12.59 41.24 -27.40
N ARG A 295 11.75 40.22 -27.64
CA ARG A 295 12.13 38.81 -27.87
C ARG A 295 12.66 38.58 -29.29
N THR A 296 13.76 39.28 -29.61
CA THR A 296 14.36 39.34 -30.95
C THR A 296 15.71 38.61 -31.05
N SER A 297 16.17 38.03 -29.95
CA SER A 297 17.43 37.30 -29.88
C SER A 297 17.37 36.18 -28.86
N LEU A 298 18.14 35.12 -29.09
CA LEU A 298 18.32 34.01 -28.17
C LEU A 298 19.53 34.21 -27.26
N PRO A 299 19.50 33.68 -26.02
CA PRO A 299 20.67 33.71 -25.16
C PRO A 299 21.78 32.80 -25.69
N LEU A 300 23.04 33.13 -25.37
CA LEU A 300 24.21 32.46 -25.93
C LEU A 300 24.25 30.95 -25.65
N TRP A 301 23.74 30.50 -24.50
CA TRP A 301 23.63 29.08 -24.18
C TRP A 301 22.75 28.29 -25.17
N VAL A 302 21.68 28.90 -25.69
CA VAL A 302 20.82 28.26 -26.69
C VAL A 302 21.60 28.11 -27.99
N SER A 303 22.30 29.17 -28.41
CA SER A 303 23.09 29.14 -29.63
C SER A 303 24.19 28.09 -29.56
N ARG A 304 24.91 28.00 -28.43
CA ARG A 304 25.94 26.99 -28.20
C ARG A 304 25.42 25.56 -28.27
N ASN A 305 24.27 25.26 -27.65
CA ASN A 305 23.82 23.88 -27.51
C ASN A 305 22.90 23.41 -28.65
N SER A 306 22.13 24.32 -29.27
CA SER A 306 21.21 23.98 -30.37
C SER A 306 21.78 24.26 -31.76
N GLY A 307 22.90 25.00 -31.85
CA GLY A 307 23.47 25.45 -33.12
C GLY A 307 22.67 26.56 -33.83
N ARG A 308 21.62 27.08 -33.20
CA ARG A 308 20.78 28.17 -33.72
C ARG A 308 21.49 29.52 -33.59
N ASP A 309 21.29 30.42 -34.54
CA ASP A 309 21.83 31.79 -34.44
C ASP A 309 21.18 32.54 -33.26
N SER A 310 21.99 33.34 -32.56
CA SER A 310 21.51 34.23 -31.50
C SER A 310 20.66 35.38 -32.03
N SER A 311 20.87 35.81 -33.27
CA SER A 311 20.03 36.80 -33.94
C SER A 311 18.85 36.10 -34.61
N LEU A 312 17.63 36.52 -34.29
CA LEU A 312 16.42 35.95 -34.88
C LEU A 312 15.93 36.78 -36.06
N THR A 313 15.16 36.16 -36.94
CA THR A 313 14.35 36.87 -37.93
C THR A 313 12.95 37.19 -37.37
N ALA A 314 12.20 38.09 -38.01
CA ALA A 314 10.85 38.43 -37.57
C ALA A 314 9.89 37.22 -37.54
N ALA A 315 10.16 36.17 -38.32
CA ALA A 315 9.41 34.92 -38.32
C ALA A 315 9.76 34.00 -37.14
N GLU A 316 10.68 34.40 -36.27
CA GLU A 316 11.14 33.63 -35.12
C GLU A 316 11.07 34.46 -33.82
N TYR A 317 10.64 35.72 -33.92
CA TYR A 317 10.48 36.59 -32.76
C TYR A 317 9.41 36.05 -31.81
N GLY A 318 9.66 36.19 -30.52
CA GLY A 318 8.68 35.87 -29.49
C GLY A 318 7.72 37.03 -29.23
N PRO A 319 6.63 36.78 -28.48
CA PRO A 319 5.65 37.80 -28.18
C PRO A 319 6.23 38.93 -27.33
N PRO A 320 5.63 40.13 -27.35
CA PRO A 320 6.02 41.20 -26.42
C PRO A 320 5.80 40.77 -24.96
N VAL A 321 6.68 41.25 -24.07
CA VAL A 321 6.50 41.06 -22.62
C VAL A 321 5.18 41.70 -22.20
N SER A 322 4.32 40.90 -21.57
CA SER A 322 2.99 41.31 -21.14
C SER A 322 2.53 40.46 -19.96
N GLY A 323 1.34 40.71 -19.43
CA GLY A 323 0.75 39.86 -18.38
C GLY A 323 0.49 38.41 -18.84
N ASN A 324 0.27 38.19 -20.14
CA ASN A 324 0.07 36.85 -20.70
C ASN A 324 1.39 36.14 -21.06
N PHE A 325 2.43 36.92 -21.36
CA PHE A 325 3.76 36.43 -21.73
C PHE A 325 4.85 37.13 -20.89
N PRO A 326 4.85 36.95 -19.56
CA PRO A 326 5.82 37.59 -18.68
C PRO A 326 7.24 37.09 -18.99
N ILE A 327 8.28 37.79 -18.50
CA ILE A 327 9.64 37.27 -18.57
C ILE A 327 9.73 35.99 -17.71
N GLY A 328 10.28 34.93 -18.28
CA GLY A 328 10.35 33.60 -17.66
C GLY A 328 9.26 32.64 -18.15
N HIS A 329 8.35 33.12 -18.99
CA HIS A 329 7.33 32.30 -19.65
C HIS A 329 7.95 31.25 -20.59
N TYR A 330 9.10 31.59 -21.18
CA TYR A 330 9.89 30.69 -22.02
C TYR A 330 11.25 30.39 -21.39
N LEU A 331 11.81 29.21 -21.65
CA LEU A 331 13.17 28.85 -21.21
C LEU A 331 14.21 29.85 -21.76
N GLU A 332 14.01 30.31 -23.00
CA GLU A 332 14.89 31.24 -23.70
C GLU A 332 14.82 32.69 -23.15
N ASP A 333 13.92 32.96 -22.21
CA ASP A 333 13.89 34.21 -21.44
C ASP A 333 15.01 34.25 -20.37
N TYR A 334 15.67 33.13 -20.09
CA TYR A 334 16.75 33.06 -19.11
C TYR A 334 18.15 33.12 -19.77
N GLY A 335 19.02 33.97 -19.22
CA GLY A 335 20.43 34.05 -19.59
C GLY A 335 21.31 33.26 -18.63
N TYR A 336 22.34 32.57 -19.14
CA TYR A 336 23.36 31.95 -18.30
C TYR A 336 24.32 33.03 -17.78
N LYS A 337 24.46 33.15 -16.46
CA LYS A 337 25.26 34.18 -15.78
C LYS A 337 26.73 34.19 -16.21
N GLY A 338 27.29 33.03 -16.57
CA GLY A 338 28.66 32.95 -17.10
C GLY A 338 28.85 33.69 -18.42
N ASP A 339 27.80 33.77 -19.25
CA ASP A 339 27.81 34.55 -20.49
C ASP A 339 27.71 36.07 -20.26
N LEU A 340 27.28 36.45 -19.06
CA LEU A 340 27.08 37.83 -18.62
C LEU A 340 28.27 38.37 -17.80
N GLY A 341 29.36 37.60 -17.73
CA GLY A 341 30.60 37.99 -17.03
C GLY A 341 30.60 37.73 -15.52
N LEU A 342 29.59 37.07 -14.98
CA LEU A 342 29.65 36.53 -13.61
C LEU A 342 30.50 35.25 -13.60
N THR A 343 30.93 34.83 -12.41
CA THR A 343 31.91 33.76 -12.24
C THR A 343 31.40 32.59 -11.40
N LEU A 344 31.70 31.36 -11.82
CA LEU A 344 31.44 30.16 -11.02
C LEU A 344 32.25 30.21 -9.72
N TYR A 345 31.59 30.03 -8.58
CA TYR A 345 32.23 30.04 -7.28
C TYR A 345 32.99 28.74 -7.03
N GLN A 346 34.31 28.86 -6.84
CA GLN A 346 35.22 27.73 -6.63
C GLN A 346 35.64 27.58 -5.16
N GLY A 347 34.89 28.15 -4.21
CA GLY A 347 35.23 28.06 -2.77
C GLY A 347 36.39 28.95 -2.31
N ARG A 348 36.82 29.93 -3.12
CA ARG A 348 37.93 30.82 -2.81
C ARG A 348 37.42 32.22 -2.45
N GLY A 349 37.69 32.66 -1.22
CA GLY A 349 37.23 33.95 -0.70
C GLY A 349 35.82 33.86 -0.14
N ASN A 350 35.10 34.99 -0.10
CA ASN A 350 33.70 35.03 0.31
C ASN A 350 32.81 34.90 -0.92
N PHE A 351 31.71 34.16 -0.79
CA PHE A 351 30.65 34.17 -1.79
C PHE A 351 30.04 35.57 -1.89
N ASP A 352 29.78 36.01 -3.12
CA ASP A 352 29.24 37.34 -3.43
C ASP A 352 28.16 37.12 -4.49
N SER A 353 26.89 37.25 -4.11
CA SER A 353 25.75 36.95 -4.98
C SER A 353 25.65 37.85 -6.21
N ASP A 354 26.34 39.00 -6.20
CA ASP A 354 26.33 39.93 -7.33
C ASP A 354 27.37 39.54 -8.39
N ARG A 355 28.31 38.64 -8.04
CA ARG A 355 29.45 38.27 -8.89
C ARG A 355 29.59 36.76 -9.11
N HIS A 356 28.99 35.97 -8.22
CA HIS A 356 29.18 34.54 -8.13
C HIS A 356 27.87 33.76 -8.26
N PHE A 357 27.98 32.55 -8.79
CA PHE A 357 26.94 31.51 -8.83
C PHE A 357 27.60 30.14 -8.71
N ASP A 358 26.82 29.08 -8.43
CA ASP A 358 27.39 27.76 -8.06
C ASP A 358 27.33 26.71 -9.15
N LEU A 359 26.25 26.76 -9.93
CA LEU A 359 25.90 25.70 -10.85
C LEU A 359 26.20 26.15 -12.27
N ASN A 360 26.83 25.27 -13.04
CA ASN A 360 27.12 25.57 -14.44
C ASN A 360 25.83 25.58 -15.28
N GLU A 361 25.97 25.80 -16.59
CA GLU A 361 24.85 25.83 -17.54
C GLU A 361 23.99 24.56 -17.52
N TYR A 362 24.56 23.41 -17.16
CA TYR A 362 23.85 22.14 -17.10
C TYR A 362 23.24 21.87 -15.73
N ASN A 363 23.25 22.86 -14.83
CA ASN A 363 22.80 22.77 -13.45
C ASN A 363 23.62 21.82 -12.56
N VAL A 364 24.91 21.63 -12.87
CA VAL A 364 25.80 20.77 -12.08
C VAL A 364 26.97 21.51 -11.46
N ARG A 365 27.54 20.91 -10.42
CA ARG A 365 28.81 21.29 -9.79
C ARG A 365 29.61 20.04 -9.45
N TYR A 366 30.93 20.08 -9.68
CA TYR A 366 31.82 19.05 -9.15
C TYR A 366 32.13 19.39 -7.70
N CYS A 367 31.73 18.51 -6.78
CA CYS A 367 31.91 18.75 -5.34
C CYS A 367 31.94 17.45 -4.56
N VAL A 368 32.52 17.51 -3.35
CA VAL A 368 32.35 16.47 -2.34
C VAL A 368 30.94 16.57 -1.75
N THR A 369 30.37 15.44 -1.37
CA THR A 369 29.07 15.33 -0.69
C THR A 369 29.19 14.29 0.44
N PRO A 370 28.20 14.16 1.34
CA PRO A 370 28.18 13.08 2.32
C PRO A 370 28.30 11.69 1.67
N ASP A 371 27.65 11.49 0.52
CA ASP A 371 27.63 10.22 -0.22
C ASP A 371 28.87 9.99 -1.10
N TYR A 372 29.49 11.09 -1.57
CA TYR A 372 30.69 11.08 -2.42
C TYR A 372 31.81 11.93 -1.78
N PRO A 373 32.49 11.42 -0.74
CA PRO A 373 33.54 12.17 -0.05
C PRO A 373 34.76 12.49 -0.93
N ASP A 374 34.99 11.70 -1.99
CA ASP A 374 36.06 11.91 -2.97
C ASP A 374 35.66 12.85 -4.13
N GLY A 375 34.39 13.25 -4.19
CA GLY A 375 33.87 14.18 -5.18
C GLY A 375 33.14 13.52 -6.35
N THR A 376 32.03 14.13 -6.76
CA THR A 376 31.26 13.75 -7.95
C THR A 376 30.74 14.99 -8.67
N TRP A 377 30.36 14.83 -9.95
CA TRP A 377 29.41 15.77 -10.56
C TRP A 377 28.02 15.52 -9.97
N ALA A 378 27.35 16.58 -9.57
CA ALA A 378 26.02 16.50 -8.96
C ALA A 378 25.12 17.62 -9.50
N TYR A 379 23.88 17.25 -9.81
CA TYR A 379 22.79 18.21 -10.02
C TYR A 379 22.25 18.68 -8.68
N PHE A 380 21.70 19.89 -8.65
CA PHE A 380 21.06 20.45 -7.46
C PHE A 380 19.72 21.06 -7.81
N THR A 381 18.69 20.77 -7.03
CA THR A 381 17.41 21.48 -7.12
C THR A 381 17.61 22.96 -6.80
N ASN A 382 16.95 23.85 -7.53
CA ASN A 382 17.09 25.29 -7.38
C ASN A 382 15.81 25.94 -6.88
N ILE A 383 15.96 26.70 -5.80
CA ILE A 383 14.87 27.44 -5.16
C ILE A 383 15.34 28.84 -4.73
N SER A 384 14.38 29.73 -4.45
CA SER A 384 14.58 31.00 -3.77
C SER A 384 14.75 30.79 -2.24
N SER A 385 14.86 31.87 -1.47
CA SER A 385 14.87 31.82 0.00
C SER A 385 13.56 31.38 0.62
N GLU A 386 12.48 31.47 -0.14
CA GLU A 386 11.12 31.16 0.27
C GLU A 386 10.70 29.75 -0.18
N GLY A 387 11.59 28.99 -0.83
CA GLY A 387 11.28 27.66 -1.37
C GLY A 387 10.69 27.66 -2.77
N THR A 388 10.48 28.84 -3.39
CA THR A 388 9.95 28.94 -4.75
C THR A 388 10.95 28.37 -5.76
N PRO A 389 10.58 27.43 -6.64
CA PRO A 389 11.44 26.94 -7.71
C PRO A 389 12.07 28.07 -8.54
N VAL A 390 13.36 27.93 -8.84
CA VAL A 390 14.13 28.87 -9.67
C VAL A 390 14.71 28.10 -10.86
N PHE A 391 14.56 28.64 -12.07
CA PHE A 391 15.11 28.03 -13.28
C PHE A 391 16.62 27.75 -13.13
N PRO A 392 17.13 26.57 -13.54
CA PRO A 392 16.45 25.51 -14.30
C PRO A 392 15.87 24.38 -13.42
N TYR A 393 15.57 24.67 -12.17
CA TYR A 393 14.98 23.73 -11.22
C TYR A 393 15.90 22.55 -10.92
N ASN A 394 15.82 21.45 -11.68
CA ASN A 394 16.66 20.27 -11.47
C ASN A 394 17.70 20.06 -12.58
N ILE A 395 17.43 20.51 -13.80
CA ILE A 395 18.29 20.31 -14.97
C ILE A 395 17.99 21.38 -16.00
N GLY A 396 19.02 21.89 -16.68
CA GLY A 396 18.87 22.86 -17.77
C GLY A 396 18.03 22.34 -18.93
N ARG A 397 18.69 21.79 -19.94
CA ARG A 397 18.04 21.19 -21.14
C ARG A 397 18.84 20.01 -21.70
N TYR A 398 19.96 19.68 -21.07
CA TYR A 398 20.90 18.69 -21.57
C TYR A 398 21.45 17.90 -20.40
N TYR A 399 21.56 16.59 -20.58
CA TYR A 399 22.28 15.74 -19.67
C TYR A 399 23.76 16.13 -19.67
N PHE A 400 24.33 16.28 -18.48
CA PHE A 400 25.75 16.52 -18.30
C PHE A 400 26.56 15.24 -18.51
N GLY A 401 26.05 14.07 -18.09
CA GLY A 401 26.60 12.76 -18.43
C GLY A 401 25.98 12.17 -19.70
N SER A 402 26.38 10.94 -20.06
CA SER A 402 25.84 10.20 -21.21
C SER A 402 24.59 9.39 -20.82
N PRO A 403 23.39 9.70 -21.34
CA PRO A 403 22.15 8.98 -21.05
C PRO A 403 21.99 7.71 -21.92
N GLU A 404 23.02 6.88 -21.99
CA GLU A 404 23.04 5.68 -22.85
C GLU A 404 22.15 4.55 -22.33
N GLY A 405 21.63 3.72 -23.24
CA GLY A 405 20.81 2.56 -22.93
C GLY A 405 19.30 2.83 -22.91
N SER A 406 18.51 1.77 -23.00
CA SER A 406 17.05 1.81 -22.90
C SER A 406 16.59 1.15 -21.60
N SER A 407 15.48 1.63 -21.05
CA SER A 407 14.79 0.94 -19.97
C SER A 407 14.15 -0.34 -20.52
N PRO A 408 14.34 -1.51 -19.88
CA PRO A 408 13.76 -2.76 -20.34
C PRO A 408 12.30 -2.89 -19.90
N THR A 409 11.57 -3.85 -20.48
CA THR A 409 10.20 -4.20 -20.07
C THR A 409 10.15 -5.28 -18.99
N THR A 410 11.27 -5.96 -18.74
CA THR A 410 11.49 -6.93 -17.65
C THR A 410 12.88 -6.73 -17.09
N VAL A 411 13.09 -7.04 -15.81
CA VAL A 411 14.43 -6.98 -15.22
C VAL A 411 15.30 -8.09 -15.84
N PRO A 412 16.58 -7.84 -16.20
CA PRO A 412 17.42 -8.89 -16.77
C PRO A 412 17.64 -10.06 -15.79
N ASP A 413 17.62 -11.31 -16.26
CA ASP A 413 17.85 -12.52 -15.44
C ASP A 413 19.21 -12.51 -14.70
N SER A 414 20.18 -11.74 -15.20
CA SER A 414 21.50 -11.57 -14.58
C SER A 414 21.54 -10.53 -13.45
N ALA A 415 20.45 -9.79 -13.24
CA ALA A 415 20.39 -8.76 -12.22
C ALA A 415 20.29 -9.40 -10.82
N VAL A 416 20.99 -8.78 -9.88
CA VAL A 416 20.92 -9.10 -8.45
C VAL A 416 19.91 -8.15 -7.82
N VAL A 417 18.90 -8.69 -7.13
CA VAL A 417 17.93 -7.90 -6.36
C VAL A 417 18.57 -7.45 -5.04
N HIS A 418 18.53 -6.15 -4.77
CA HIS A 418 19.07 -5.52 -3.55
C HIS A 418 17.97 -5.12 -2.57
N PHE A 419 16.76 -4.88 -3.08
CA PHE A 419 15.60 -4.48 -2.28
C PHE A 419 14.31 -4.99 -2.93
N GLU A 420 13.40 -5.48 -2.09
CA GLU A 420 12.01 -5.76 -2.45
C GLU A 420 11.07 -5.09 -1.43
N GLY A 421 10.13 -4.32 -1.96
CA GLY A 421 9.12 -3.57 -1.23
C GLY A 421 7.71 -3.97 -1.66
N GLY A 422 6.75 -3.07 -1.46
CA GLY A 422 5.35 -3.36 -1.76
C GLY A 422 4.90 -4.60 -1.00
N PRO A 423 4.22 -5.56 -1.66
CA PRO A 423 3.67 -6.73 -1.00
C PRO A 423 4.75 -7.78 -0.62
N ARG A 424 6.00 -7.63 -1.07
CA ARG A 424 7.13 -8.50 -0.69
C ARG A 424 7.84 -8.05 0.58
N LYS A 425 7.47 -6.89 1.12
CA LYS A 425 8.09 -6.36 2.33
C LYS A 425 7.84 -7.30 3.51
N SER A 426 8.93 -7.82 4.08
CA SER A 426 8.87 -8.59 5.32
C SER A 426 8.59 -7.67 6.53
N PRO A 427 7.85 -8.13 7.55
CA PRO A 427 7.66 -7.38 8.79
C PRO A 427 8.99 -7.06 9.50
N ILE A 428 9.22 -5.79 9.82
CA ILE A 428 10.41 -5.34 10.56
C ILE A 428 9.96 -4.60 11.81
N ILE A 429 10.57 -4.90 12.96
CA ILE A 429 10.27 -4.15 14.20
C ILE A 429 10.77 -2.71 14.04
N ALA A 430 9.85 -1.75 14.15
CA ALA A 430 10.12 -0.32 14.04
C ALA A 430 10.41 0.30 15.42
N SER A 431 9.62 -0.06 16.44
CA SER A 431 9.78 0.46 17.80
C SER A 431 9.39 -0.56 18.87
N VAL A 432 9.95 -0.37 20.07
CA VAL A 432 9.66 -1.18 21.26
C VAL A 432 9.55 -0.24 22.47
N ASP A 433 8.33 0.05 22.86
CA ASP A 433 8.03 1.01 23.92
C ASP A 433 7.47 0.33 25.17
N HIS A 434 7.81 0.91 26.33
CA HIS A 434 7.29 0.48 27.62
C HIS A 434 6.27 1.51 28.10
N ALA A 435 4.99 1.14 28.08
CA ALA A 435 3.94 1.98 28.62
C ALA A 435 4.13 2.17 30.12
N ALA A 436 3.67 3.30 30.67
CA ALA A 436 3.74 3.61 32.10
C ALA A 436 3.06 2.55 32.99
N SER A 437 2.12 1.78 32.44
CA SER A 437 1.45 0.65 33.09
C SER A 437 2.31 -0.63 33.16
N GLY A 438 3.52 -0.63 32.58
CA GLY A 438 4.38 -1.81 32.43
C GLY A 438 4.07 -2.66 31.19
N ALA A 439 3.04 -2.34 30.42
CA ALA A 439 2.72 -3.01 29.16
C ALA A 439 3.76 -2.70 28.08
N LEU A 440 4.02 -3.66 27.20
CA LEU A 440 4.87 -3.52 26.03
C LEU A 440 4.04 -3.04 24.84
N VAL A 441 4.51 -2.05 24.12
CA VAL A 441 3.96 -1.62 22.82
C VAL A 441 5.02 -1.94 21.76
N LEU A 442 4.64 -2.77 20.80
CA LEU A 442 5.47 -3.17 19.67
C LEU A 442 4.88 -2.58 18.42
N GLU A 443 5.71 -1.92 17.61
CA GLU A 443 5.32 -1.47 16.28
C GLU A 443 6.17 -2.17 15.24
N TRP A 444 5.52 -2.73 14.23
CA TRP A 444 6.18 -3.29 13.06
C TRP A 444 5.87 -2.45 11.83
N SER A 445 6.90 -2.18 11.03
CA SER A 445 6.74 -1.80 9.64
C SER A 445 6.37 -3.04 8.83
N VAL A 446 5.20 -3.02 8.21
CA VAL A 446 4.58 -4.15 7.53
C VAL A 446 3.93 -3.71 6.21
N VAL A 447 3.22 -4.62 5.53
CA VAL A 447 2.40 -4.27 4.36
C VAL A 447 0.97 -3.93 4.75
N GLU A 448 0.48 -2.80 4.23
CA GLU A 448 -0.91 -2.36 4.33
C GLU A 448 -1.85 -3.35 3.63
N GLY A 449 -3.08 -3.51 4.14
CA GLY A 449 -4.00 -4.55 3.67
C GLY A 449 -3.64 -5.98 4.10
N GLY A 450 -2.55 -6.15 4.87
CA GLY A 450 -2.18 -7.43 5.46
C GLY A 450 -2.96 -7.74 6.74
N ARG A 451 -3.19 -9.04 6.99
CA ARG A 451 -3.63 -9.58 8.30
C ARG A 451 -2.46 -10.27 8.96
N TYR A 452 -2.26 -10.02 10.24
CA TYR A 452 -1.11 -10.54 10.97
C TYR A 452 -1.51 -11.33 12.20
N VAL A 453 -0.73 -12.36 12.49
CA VAL A 453 -0.68 -12.99 13.79
C VAL A 453 0.56 -12.47 14.52
N VAL A 454 0.38 -12.05 15.77
CA VAL A 454 1.48 -11.74 16.69
C VAL A 454 1.68 -12.94 17.59
N GLU A 455 2.89 -13.46 17.63
CA GLU A 455 3.26 -14.64 18.41
C GLU A 455 4.35 -14.31 19.40
N SER A 456 4.44 -15.11 20.46
CA SER A 456 5.52 -15.00 21.41
C SER A 456 6.04 -16.36 21.89
N THR A 457 7.27 -16.36 22.37
CA THR A 457 7.90 -17.53 23.01
C THR A 457 8.83 -17.10 24.14
N THR A 458 9.18 -18.05 25.00
CA THR A 458 10.09 -17.84 26.14
C THR A 458 11.44 -18.52 25.95
N SER A 459 11.59 -19.37 24.91
CA SER A 459 12.75 -20.26 24.76
C SER A 459 13.36 -20.32 23.35
N LEU A 460 12.68 -19.80 22.32
CA LEU A 460 13.05 -19.97 20.90
C LEU A 460 13.17 -21.44 20.44
N ALA A 461 12.70 -22.42 21.22
CA ALA A 461 12.65 -23.81 20.79
C ALA A 461 11.66 -23.96 19.63
N VAL A 462 11.95 -24.88 18.70
CA VAL A 462 11.07 -25.16 17.55
C VAL A 462 9.68 -25.57 18.05
N GLY A 463 8.62 -24.93 17.52
CA GLY A 463 7.25 -25.17 17.94
C GLY A 463 6.85 -24.59 19.30
N SER A 464 7.68 -23.73 19.91
CA SER A 464 7.36 -23.07 21.19
C SER A 464 6.61 -21.74 21.05
N TRP A 465 6.38 -21.27 19.83
CA TRP A 465 5.65 -20.04 19.55
C TRP A 465 4.16 -20.23 19.82
N VAL A 466 3.56 -19.25 20.49
CA VAL A 466 2.13 -19.22 20.81
C VAL A 466 1.56 -17.89 20.32
N ALA A 467 0.38 -17.94 19.69
CA ALA A 467 -0.33 -16.75 19.25
C ALA A 467 -0.77 -15.90 20.46
N GLU A 468 -0.38 -14.63 20.46
CA GLU A 468 -0.85 -13.61 21.41
C GLU A 468 -2.05 -12.85 20.87
N ALA A 469 -2.05 -12.58 19.57
CA ALA A 469 -3.12 -11.88 18.89
C ALA A 469 -3.27 -12.39 17.46
N LEU A 470 -4.51 -12.62 17.05
CA LEU A 470 -4.88 -13.09 15.72
C LEU A 470 -5.51 -11.96 14.91
N ASN A 471 -5.46 -12.05 13.58
CA ASN A 471 -6.16 -11.17 12.65
C ASN A 471 -5.91 -9.66 12.89
N GLN A 472 -4.69 -9.32 13.31
CA GLN A 472 -4.30 -7.93 13.54
C GLN A 472 -4.15 -7.22 12.20
N GLN A 473 -4.65 -6.00 12.12
CA GLN A 473 -4.57 -5.16 10.93
C GLN A 473 -3.63 -3.99 11.20
N PRO A 474 -2.79 -3.61 10.23
CA PRO A 474 -2.01 -2.39 10.33
C PRO A 474 -2.87 -1.16 10.07
N GLU A 475 -2.44 -0.03 10.63
CA GLU A 475 -2.89 1.30 10.21
C GLU A 475 -1.86 1.83 9.21
N GLY A 476 -2.23 1.86 7.93
CA GLY A 476 -1.25 2.05 6.85
C GLY A 476 -0.25 0.90 6.82
N GLU A 477 1.04 1.23 6.81
CA GLU A 477 2.17 0.31 6.83
C GLU A 477 2.66 -0.03 8.25
N MET A 478 1.92 0.37 9.29
CA MET A 478 2.33 0.19 10.68
C MET A 478 1.38 -0.73 11.45
N LEU A 479 1.89 -1.85 11.95
CA LEU A 479 1.17 -2.76 12.82
C LEU A 479 1.56 -2.48 14.27
N SER A 480 0.60 -2.04 15.09
CA SER A 480 0.79 -1.84 16.53
C SER A 480 0.20 -2.99 17.34
N TYR A 481 0.94 -3.50 18.31
CA TYR A 481 0.49 -4.48 19.29
C TYR A 481 0.82 -4.00 20.70
N ARG A 482 -0.18 -4.04 21.58
CA ARG A 482 0.00 -3.76 23.00
C ARG A 482 -0.21 -5.03 23.81
N SER A 483 0.79 -5.43 24.60
CA SER A 483 0.67 -6.56 25.51
C SER A 483 -0.32 -6.27 26.64
N GLY A 484 -0.87 -7.33 27.25
CA GLY A 484 -1.63 -7.23 28.49
C GLY A 484 -0.81 -6.69 29.67
N ASP A 485 -1.49 -6.36 30.77
CA ASP A 485 -0.85 -5.87 32.00
C ASP A 485 0.06 -6.96 32.62
N PRO A 486 1.36 -6.68 32.84
CA PRO A 486 2.29 -7.66 33.40
C PRO A 486 1.91 -8.16 34.80
N SER A 487 1.05 -7.44 35.53
CA SER A 487 0.56 -7.85 36.85
C SER A 487 -0.44 -9.01 36.79
N GLU A 488 -1.03 -9.29 35.62
CA GLU A 488 -1.94 -10.42 35.40
C GLU A 488 -1.25 -11.64 34.78
N VAL A 489 -0.03 -11.50 34.27
CA VAL A 489 0.71 -12.58 33.60
C VAL A 489 1.63 -13.29 34.60
N SER A 490 1.30 -14.52 34.96
CA SER A 490 2.24 -15.40 35.67
C SER A 490 3.48 -15.65 34.80
N SER A 491 4.68 -15.52 35.38
CA SER A 491 6.02 -15.81 34.83
C SER A 491 6.05 -16.66 33.54
N PRO A 492 6.85 -16.31 32.52
CA PRO A 492 8.07 -15.49 32.62
C PRO A 492 7.97 -14.06 32.05
N ARG A 493 8.72 -13.15 32.68
CA ARG A 493 8.76 -11.71 32.36
C ARG A 493 9.52 -11.33 31.08
N LYS A 494 10.21 -12.29 30.45
CA LYS A 494 10.96 -12.06 29.20
C LYS A 494 10.43 -13.00 28.13
N ARG A 495 10.10 -12.43 26.97
CA ARG A 495 9.53 -13.14 25.82
C ARG A 495 10.18 -12.60 24.55
N PHE A 496 10.26 -13.43 23.54
CA PHE A 496 10.53 -13.05 22.16
C PHE A 496 9.19 -12.87 21.46
N PHE A 497 9.12 -11.93 20.52
CA PHE A 497 7.92 -11.66 19.73
C PHE A 497 8.26 -11.73 18.24
N ARG A 498 7.30 -12.20 17.44
CA ARG A 498 7.33 -12.11 15.98
C ARG A 498 5.94 -11.79 15.46
N SER A 499 5.88 -11.20 14.27
CA SER A 499 4.65 -11.05 13.51
C SER A 499 4.75 -11.88 12.23
N ARG A 500 3.62 -12.39 11.76
CA ARG A 500 3.52 -13.17 10.52
C ARG A 500 2.30 -12.74 9.73
N LEU A 501 2.50 -12.42 8.45
CA LEU A 501 1.43 -12.14 7.50
C LEU A 501 0.66 -13.44 7.22
N THR A 502 -0.66 -13.41 7.34
CA THR A 502 -1.53 -14.58 7.14
C THR A 502 -2.52 -14.39 6.00
N GLU A 503 -2.93 -13.16 5.73
CA GLU A 503 -3.81 -12.83 4.61
C GLU A 503 -3.39 -11.48 4.03
N LEU A 504 -3.70 -11.26 2.76
CA LEU A 504 -3.45 -10.01 2.07
C LEU A 504 -4.71 -9.64 1.28
N GLU A 505 -5.22 -8.42 1.51
CA GLU A 505 -6.39 -7.92 0.78
C GLU A 505 -6.08 -7.74 -0.71
N PRO A 506 -7.09 -7.86 -1.61
CA PRO A 506 -6.88 -7.64 -3.03
C PRO A 506 -6.31 -6.25 -3.33
N PHE A 507 -5.28 -6.21 -4.14
CA PHE A 507 -4.59 -4.99 -4.57
C PHE A 507 -4.20 -5.11 -6.05
N ASP A 508 -3.81 -3.98 -6.66
CA ASP A 508 -3.33 -3.94 -8.04
C ASP A 508 -1.95 -4.59 -8.16
N THR A 509 -1.90 -5.75 -8.79
CA THR A 509 -0.66 -6.52 -9.01
C THR A 509 0.08 -6.12 -10.27
N ASN A 510 -0.40 -5.13 -11.04
CA ASN A 510 0.25 -4.71 -12.28
C ASN A 510 1.68 -4.21 -12.01
N GLY A 511 2.62 -4.76 -12.77
CA GLY A 511 4.04 -4.48 -12.62
C GLY A 511 4.79 -5.38 -11.64
N LEU A 512 4.12 -6.29 -10.92
CA LEU A 512 4.77 -7.30 -10.08
C LEU A 512 4.97 -8.59 -10.88
N GLU A 513 6.21 -8.90 -11.22
CA GLU A 513 6.59 -10.19 -11.81
C GLU A 513 6.67 -11.25 -10.72
N ASP A 514 6.23 -12.49 -11.01
CA ASP A 514 6.34 -13.66 -10.12
C ASP A 514 5.89 -13.42 -8.68
N PHE A 515 4.87 -12.58 -8.48
CA PHE A 515 4.25 -12.40 -7.17
C PHE A 515 3.07 -13.35 -7.05
N ASP A 516 3.16 -14.27 -6.10
CA ASP A 516 2.02 -15.01 -5.60
C ASP A 516 2.00 -14.88 -4.07
N PHE A 517 0.82 -14.56 -3.54
CA PHE A 517 0.58 -14.60 -2.12
C PHE A 517 -0.42 -15.71 -1.85
N THR A 518 0.11 -16.87 -1.49
CA THR A 518 -0.70 -17.98 -1.02
C THR A 518 -0.62 -18.01 0.51
N PRO A 519 -1.76 -18.01 1.24
CA PRO A 519 -1.76 -18.10 2.69
C PRO A 519 -1.01 -19.36 3.15
N SER A 520 0.26 -19.20 3.53
CA SER A 520 1.07 -20.36 3.91
C SER A 520 0.65 -20.85 5.28
N VAL A 521 0.36 -22.14 5.39
CA VAL A 521 0.13 -22.80 6.66
C VAL A 521 1.46 -23.10 7.33
N VAL A 522 1.50 -22.97 8.66
CA VAL A 522 2.67 -23.31 9.47
C VAL A 522 2.38 -24.56 10.29
N HIS A 523 3.22 -25.57 10.13
CA HIS A 523 3.11 -26.82 10.89
C HIS A 523 4.48 -27.27 11.43
N VAL A 524 4.47 -27.93 12.59
CA VAL A 524 5.67 -28.51 13.19
C VAL A 524 5.69 -30.00 12.93
N PHE A 525 6.64 -30.44 12.10
CA PHE A 525 6.91 -31.84 11.82
C PHE A 525 7.98 -32.38 12.75
N GLN A 526 7.83 -33.65 13.12
CA GLN A 526 8.77 -34.42 13.91
C GLN A 526 9.44 -35.45 13.00
N PHE A 527 10.76 -35.41 12.86
CA PHE A 527 11.55 -36.40 12.13
C PHE A 527 12.26 -37.37 13.08
N PRO A 528 12.57 -38.60 12.63
CA PRO A 528 13.40 -39.51 13.40
C PRO A 528 14.85 -38.99 13.49
N VAL A 529 15.39 -38.91 14.70
CA VAL A 529 16.77 -38.45 14.97
C VAL A 529 17.84 -39.54 14.80
N SER A 530 17.41 -40.75 14.45
CA SER A 530 18.30 -41.89 14.17
C SER A 530 17.95 -42.50 12.80
N PRO A 531 18.87 -42.46 11.82
CA PRO A 531 20.22 -41.90 11.87
C PRO A 531 20.23 -40.36 12.08
N PRO A 532 21.38 -39.77 12.49
CA PRO A 532 21.47 -38.33 12.70
C PRO A 532 21.00 -37.51 11.50
N LEU A 533 20.20 -36.49 11.75
CA LEU A 533 19.69 -35.59 10.73
C LEU A 533 20.79 -34.68 10.17
N PRO A 534 20.66 -34.19 8.91
CA PRO A 534 21.65 -33.30 8.31
C PRO A 534 21.71 -31.96 9.07
N ALA A 535 22.88 -31.32 9.06
CA ALA A 535 23.03 -30.01 9.74
C ALA A 535 22.15 -28.92 9.13
N ASN A 536 21.90 -28.99 7.83
CA ASN A 536 20.99 -28.10 7.09
C ASN A 536 20.03 -28.95 6.26
N ILE A 537 18.78 -28.50 6.15
CA ILE A 537 17.79 -29.10 5.25
C ILE A 537 18.00 -28.48 3.86
N GLY A 538 18.18 -29.32 2.84
CA GLY A 538 18.34 -28.86 1.46
C GLY A 538 16.99 -28.59 0.81
N VAL A 539 16.14 -29.62 0.77
CA VAL A 539 14.76 -29.53 0.27
C VAL A 539 13.82 -30.14 1.29
N LEU A 540 12.74 -29.44 1.62
CA LEU A 540 11.61 -29.95 2.39
C LEU A 540 10.37 -29.93 1.49
N THR A 541 9.60 -31.02 1.52
CA THR A 541 8.28 -31.06 0.87
C THR A 541 7.23 -31.55 1.85
N VAL A 542 5.98 -31.12 1.68
CA VAL A 542 4.80 -31.69 2.36
C VAL A 542 3.85 -32.19 1.28
N GLY A 543 3.60 -33.49 1.23
CA GLY A 543 2.99 -34.07 0.02
C GLY A 543 3.87 -33.81 -1.22
N GLU A 544 3.31 -33.12 -2.21
CA GLU A 544 4.01 -32.68 -3.43
C GLU A 544 4.47 -31.22 -3.37
N ALA A 545 3.99 -30.41 -2.41
CA ALA A 545 4.36 -29.01 -2.31
C ALA A 545 5.74 -28.82 -1.67
N GLY A 546 6.48 -27.83 -2.18
CA GLY A 546 7.69 -27.33 -1.54
C GLY A 546 7.35 -26.61 -0.23
N ALA A 547 8.21 -26.76 0.78
CA ALA A 547 8.03 -26.13 2.08
C ALA A 547 9.28 -25.35 2.49
N GLU A 548 9.06 -24.16 3.03
CA GLU A 548 10.10 -23.32 3.64
C GLU A 548 10.35 -23.78 5.09
N VAL A 549 11.62 -23.89 5.48
CA VAL A 549 12.02 -24.22 6.85
C VAL A 549 12.11 -22.93 7.67
N ILE A 550 11.16 -22.72 8.56
CA ILE A 550 11.12 -21.56 9.48
C ILE A 550 12.12 -21.76 10.62
N ALA A 551 12.10 -22.95 11.23
CA ALA A 551 12.99 -23.32 12.32
C ALA A 551 13.27 -24.82 12.31
N TYR A 552 14.49 -25.20 12.69
CA TYR A 552 14.93 -26.58 12.64
C TYR A 552 15.89 -26.90 13.79
N ASP A 553 15.61 -28.00 14.50
CA ASP A 553 16.49 -28.55 15.52
C ASP A 553 16.80 -30.03 15.19
N PRO A 554 18.01 -30.33 14.65
CA PRO A 554 18.41 -31.70 14.33
C PRO A 554 18.51 -32.62 15.54
N SER A 555 18.65 -32.08 16.76
CA SER A 555 18.84 -32.88 17.98
C SER A 555 17.51 -33.43 18.52
N THR A 556 16.43 -32.68 18.33
CA THR A 556 15.06 -33.09 18.67
C THR A 556 14.31 -33.65 17.47
N GLY A 557 14.74 -33.32 16.24
CA GLY A 557 14.09 -33.69 14.99
C GLY A 557 12.89 -32.81 14.65
N LEU A 558 12.68 -31.71 15.34
CA LEU A 558 11.58 -30.79 15.08
C LEU A 558 11.92 -29.85 13.92
N VAL A 559 10.97 -29.70 13.01
CA VAL A 559 11.01 -28.78 11.86
C VAL A 559 9.72 -27.99 11.82
N GLU A 560 9.78 -26.69 12.05
CA GLU A 560 8.68 -25.77 11.79
C GLU A 560 8.75 -25.35 10.32
N ALA A 561 7.71 -25.66 9.57
CA ALA A 561 7.67 -25.49 8.11
C ALA A 561 6.48 -24.62 7.69
N SER A 562 6.71 -23.73 6.73
CA SER A 562 5.68 -22.98 6.01
C SER A 562 5.47 -23.61 4.64
N PHE A 563 4.22 -23.83 4.22
CA PHE A 563 3.92 -24.36 2.89
C PHE A 563 2.52 -23.95 2.44
N ASP A 564 2.29 -24.02 1.15
CA ASP A 564 0.97 -23.85 0.55
C ASP A 564 0.23 -25.18 0.53
N ASP A 565 -0.97 -25.20 1.11
CA ASP A 565 -1.86 -26.36 1.13
C ASP A 565 -3.16 -26.14 0.34
N SER A 566 -3.28 -25.05 -0.45
CA SER A 566 -4.52 -24.71 -1.15
C SER A 566 -4.97 -25.78 -2.15
N ASP A 567 -4.02 -26.49 -2.75
CA ASP A 567 -4.27 -27.56 -3.71
C ASP A 567 -4.38 -28.95 -3.07
N PHE A 568 -4.18 -29.06 -1.76
CA PHE A 568 -4.21 -30.36 -1.08
C PHE A 568 -5.64 -30.86 -1.01
N GLN A 569 -5.82 -32.14 -1.33
CA GLN A 569 -7.09 -32.83 -1.10
C GLN A 569 -7.25 -33.16 0.39
N GLU A 570 -8.48 -33.42 0.83
CA GLU A 570 -8.72 -33.94 2.18
C GLU A 570 -7.84 -35.17 2.46
N GLY A 571 -7.08 -35.14 3.54
CA GLY A 571 -6.14 -36.21 3.86
C GLY A 571 -5.06 -35.85 4.88
N GLU A 572 -4.12 -36.78 5.04
CA GLU A 572 -2.99 -36.70 5.95
C GLU A 572 -1.69 -36.69 5.13
N TYR A 573 -0.85 -35.67 5.32
CA TYR A 573 0.34 -35.43 4.52
C TYR A 573 1.60 -35.49 5.39
N LEU A 574 2.57 -36.30 4.98
CA LEU A 574 3.89 -36.35 5.60
C LEU A 574 4.80 -35.28 5.00
N ALA A 575 5.69 -34.74 5.83
CA ALA A 575 6.81 -33.96 5.34
C ALA A 575 7.99 -34.87 4.97
N ARG A 576 8.77 -34.50 3.95
CA ARG A 576 9.95 -35.23 3.49
C ARG A 576 11.16 -34.33 3.35
N ILE A 577 12.26 -34.68 4.02
CA ILE A 577 13.57 -34.05 3.82
C ILE A 577 14.28 -34.77 2.67
N ASN A 578 14.73 -34.00 1.69
CA ASN A 578 15.43 -34.48 0.48
C ASN A 578 14.70 -35.66 -0.20
N GLY A 579 13.37 -35.60 -0.22
CA GLY A 579 12.47 -36.59 -0.82
C GLY A 579 12.42 -37.98 -0.17
N SER A 580 13.30 -38.29 0.79
CA SER A 580 13.50 -39.66 1.28
C SER A 580 13.19 -39.86 2.75
N LEU A 581 13.57 -38.90 3.60
CA LEU A 581 13.36 -39.00 5.03
C LEU A 581 11.99 -38.42 5.40
N ALA A 582 11.07 -39.25 5.90
CA ALA A 582 9.71 -38.82 6.23
C ALA A 582 9.55 -38.41 7.70
N SER A 583 8.60 -37.50 7.97
CA SER A 583 8.16 -37.17 9.32
C SER A 583 7.43 -38.34 10.01
N LEU A 584 7.31 -38.27 11.33
CA LEU A 584 6.61 -39.22 12.19
C LEU A 584 5.14 -38.82 12.40
N ASN A 585 4.84 -37.53 12.30
CA ASN A 585 3.49 -36.96 12.31
C ASN A 585 3.12 -36.41 10.93
N THR A 586 1.82 -36.25 10.72
CA THR A 586 1.21 -35.73 9.50
C THR A 586 0.60 -34.36 9.72
N TYR A 587 0.58 -33.57 8.64
CA TYR A 587 -0.30 -32.42 8.51
C TYR A 587 -1.65 -32.88 7.96
N ARG A 588 -2.74 -32.55 8.65
CA ARG A 588 -4.08 -32.95 8.24
C ARG A 588 -4.77 -31.80 7.54
N VAL A 589 -5.12 -32.02 6.27
CA VAL A 589 -6.08 -31.17 5.55
C VAL A 589 -7.46 -31.74 5.83
N ALA A 590 -8.23 -31.03 6.65
CA ALA A 590 -9.60 -31.41 6.95
C ALA A 590 -10.48 -31.14 5.73
N GLY A 591 -11.39 -32.05 5.39
CA GLY A 591 -12.42 -31.80 4.40
C GLY A 591 -13.37 -30.68 4.84
N ALA A 592 -14.24 -30.25 3.92
CA ALA A 592 -15.28 -29.27 4.21
C ALA A 592 -16.20 -29.79 5.34
N ASN A 593 -16.08 -29.20 6.53
CA ASN A 593 -16.89 -29.58 7.68
C ASN A 593 -18.32 -29.06 7.55
N ASN A 594 -19.31 -29.89 7.84
CA ASN A 594 -20.68 -29.43 8.01
C ASN A 594 -20.79 -28.57 9.27
N VAL A 595 -21.57 -27.49 9.21
CA VAL A 595 -21.80 -26.59 10.34
C VAL A 595 -23.27 -26.61 10.71
N LEU A 596 -23.58 -26.93 11.96
CA LEU A 596 -24.93 -26.92 12.52
C LEU A 596 -25.00 -25.92 13.68
N LEU A 597 -25.83 -24.88 13.54
CA LEU A 597 -26.08 -23.85 14.54
C LEU A 597 -27.46 -24.05 15.19
N LEU A 598 -27.54 -24.94 16.18
CA LEU A 598 -28.81 -25.20 16.87
C LEU A 598 -29.13 -24.08 17.90
N ILE A 599 -30.02 -23.16 17.54
CA ILE A 599 -30.35 -21.99 18.39
C ILE A 599 -31.70 -22.19 19.09
N LEU A 600 -31.66 -22.27 20.43
CA LEU A 600 -32.85 -22.35 21.28
C LEU A 600 -33.41 -20.96 21.58
N ASP A 601 -34.74 -20.82 21.65
CA ASP A 601 -35.44 -19.57 21.95
C ASP A 601 -35.94 -19.61 23.41
N ASP A 602 -35.62 -18.57 24.19
CA ASP A 602 -35.96 -18.41 25.62
C ASP A 602 -35.55 -19.57 26.53
N TRP A 603 -34.44 -20.24 26.22
CA TRP A 603 -33.90 -21.33 27.02
C TRP A 603 -33.00 -20.84 28.16
N GLY A 604 -33.43 -21.07 29.40
CA GLY A 604 -32.67 -20.77 30.61
C GLY A 604 -31.71 -21.89 31.04
N ILE A 605 -30.51 -21.53 31.49
CA ILE A 605 -29.51 -22.48 32.02
C ILE A 605 -29.99 -23.19 33.30
N ASP A 606 -30.91 -22.57 34.04
CA ASP A 606 -31.48 -23.06 35.29
C ASP A 606 -32.35 -24.31 35.09
N ALA A 607 -33.01 -24.43 33.93
CA ALA A 607 -33.85 -25.55 33.53
C ALA A 607 -33.11 -26.68 32.78
N SER A 608 -31.80 -26.55 32.59
CA SER A 608 -30.96 -27.49 31.84
C SER A 608 -30.27 -28.50 32.75
N GLU A 609 -30.38 -29.79 32.42
CA GLU A 609 -29.60 -30.84 33.09
C GLU A 609 -28.09 -30.78 32.81
N LEU A 610 -27.67 -30.01 31.80
CA LEU A 610 -26.24 -29.83 31.46
C LEU A 610 -25.54 -28.83 32.38
N TYR A 611 -26.30 -27.89 32.97
CA TYR A 611 -25.77 -26.84 33.83
C TYR A 611 -26.22 -26.98 35.29
N ASN A 612 -27.23 -27.81 35.56
CA ASN A 612 -27.86 -27.90 36.87
C ASN A 612 -28.14 -29.34 37.29
N THR A 613 -28.34 -29.55 38.59
CA THR A 613 -28.55 -30.87 39.19
C THR A 613 -29.99 -31.00 39.72
N ARG A 614 -30.62 -32.16 39.52
CA ARG A 614 -31.97 -32.41 40.04
C ARG A 614 -31.98 -32.32 41.57
N ARG A 615 -32.91 -31.54 42.13
CA ARG A 615 -33.14 -31.40 43.58
C ARG A 615 -34.66 -31.37 43.84
N PRO A 616 -35.13 -31.63 45.07
CA PRO A 616 -36.55 -31.56 45.40
C PRO A 616 -37.16 -30.21 44.97
N GLY A 617 -38.19 -30.25 44.13
CA GLY A 617 -38.86 -29.05 43.59
C GLY A 617 -38.26 -28.48 42.30
N ILE A 618 -37.14 -29.00 41.79
CA ILE A 618 -36.55 -28.59 40.52
C ILE A 618 -36.89 -29.62 39.44
N GLN A 619 -37.57 -29.17 38.37
CA GLN A 619 -37.83 -29.96 37.18
C GLN A 619 -36.85 -29.54 36.08
N LEU A 620 -35.98 -30.46 35.66
CA LEU A 620 -35.07 -30.26 34.53
C LEU A 620 -35.62 -30.97 33.30
N ALA A 621 -35.46 -30.35 32.14
CA ALA A 621 -35.80 -31.00 30.87
C ALA A 621 -34.79 -32.11 30.57
N THR A 622 -35.30 -33.29 30.21
CA THR A 622 -34.49 -34.44 29.79
C THR A 622 -34.03 -34.22 28.34
N MET A 623 -32.72 -34.21 28.08
CA MET A 623 -32.13 -33.85 26.79
C MET A 623 -31.08 -34.89 26.35
N PRO A 624 -31.50 -36.15 26.09
CA PRO A 624 -30.57 -37.26 25.91
C PRO A 624 -29.62 -37.04 24.72
N ASN A 625 -30.09 -36.45 23.63
CA ASN A 625 -29.28 -36.19 22.44
C ASN A 625 -28.22 -35.11 22.67
N LEU A 626 -28.57 -34.00 23.34
CA LEU A 626 -27.59 -32.96 23.68
C LEU A 626 -26.56 -33.47 24.69
N ARG A 627 -26.99 -34.33 25.61
CA ARG A 627 -26.12 -35.00 26.58
C ARG A 627 -25.09 -35.90 25.87
N THR A 628 -25.50 -36.67 24.87
CA THR A 628 -24.59 -37.54 24.09
C THR A 628 -23.60 -36.77 23.22
N LEU A 629 -23.88 -35.51 22.87
CA LEU A 629 -22.91 -34.65 22.19
C LEU A 629 -21.76 -34.21 23.11
N LEU A 630 -21.95 -34.27 24.43
CA LEU A 630 -20.95 -33.87 25.43
C LEU A 630 -20.29 -35.06 26.11
N TYR A 631 -21.04 -36.14 26.34
CA TYR A 631 -20.59 -37.32 27.07
C TYR A 631 -20.78 -38.57 26.22
N SER A 632 -19.68 -39.23 25.84
CA SER A 632 -19.69 -40.43 24.99
C SER A 632 -20.46 -41.59 25.62
N SER A 633 -20.49 -41.65 26.95
CA SER A 633 -21.26 -42.62 27.75
C SER A 633 -22.77 -42.37 27.73
N GLY A 634 -23.20 -41.19 27.27
CA GLY A 634 -24.57 -40.71 27.40
C GLY A 634 -24.96 -40.30 28.81
N GLU A 635 -24.07 -40.36 29.81
CA GLU A 635 -24.33 -39.94 31.19
C GLU A 635 -23.37 -38.83 31.62
N ILE A 636 -23.87 -37.89 32.43
CA ILE A 636 -23.06 -36.74 32.90
C ILE A 636 -22.02 -37.26 33.90
N THR A 637 -20.78 -37.37 33.44
CA THR A 637 -19.68 -38.03 34.15
C THR A 637 -18.49 -37.07 34.30
N GLY A 638 -18.62 -36.06 35.16
CA GLY A 638 -17.54 -35.11 35.40
C GLY A 638 -17.30 -34.18 34.21
N THR A 639 -16.11 -34.23 33.60
CA THR A 639 -15.74 -33.36 32.48
C THR A 639 -16.21 -33.98 31.15
N PRO A 640 -16.83 -33.21 30.24
CA PRO A 640 -17.18 -33.69 28.89
C PRO A 640 -15.99 -34.34 28.18
N ASP A 641 -16.23 -35.49 27.52
CA ASP A 641 -15.21 -36.26 26.78
C ASP A 641 -15.51 -36.36 25.28
N ALA A 642 -16.72 -36.02 24.85
CA ALA A 642 -17.15 -36.03 23.44
C ALA A 642 -17.37 -34.63 22.85
N GLY A 643 -17.39 -33.59 23.69
CA GLY A 643 -17.65 -32.22 23.26
C GLY A 643 -17.19 -31.18 24.27
N LEU A 644 -17.54 -29.92 24.02
CA LEU A 644 -17.18 -28.79 24.88
C LEU A 644 -18.43 -28.11 25.42
N LEU A 645 -18.47 -27.89 26.73
CA LEU A 645 -19.52 -27.12 27.42
C LEU A 645 -18.98 -25.76 27.86
N PHE A 646 -19.61 -24.68 27.38
CA PHE A 646 -19.24 -23.33 27.78
C PHE A 646 -19.97 -22.91 29.07
N THR A 647 -19.24 -22.78 30.18
CA THR A 647 -19.81 -22.27 31.46
C THR A 647 -19.90 -20.75 31.54
N ARG A 648 -19.35 -20.05 30.53
CA ARG A 648 -19.31 -18.59 30.40
C ARG A 648 -19.58 -18.17 28.94
N GLY A 649 -20.75 -18.55 28.42
CA GLY A 649 -21.26 -18.10 27.12
C GLY A 649 -22.32 -17.01 27.29
N TYR A 650 -22.28 -15.98 26.45
CA TYR A 650 -23.16 -14.80 26.57
C TYR A 650 -23.90 -14.55 25.25
N ALA A 651 -25.13 -14.08 25.36
CA ALA A 651 -25.96 -13.61 24.26
C ALA A 651 -26.48 -12.19 24.58
N GLN A 652 -27.12 -11.53 23.62
CA GLN A 652 -27.88 -10.31 23.92
C GLN A 652 -29.11 -10.66 24.78
N PRO A 653 -29.65 -9.71 25.58
CA PRO A 653 -30.70 -10.01 26.54
C PRO A 653 -32.05 -10.40 25.91
N ILE A 654 -32.21 -10.26 24.58
CA ILE A 654 -33.45 -10.58 23.87
C ILE A 654 -33.16 -11.03 22.43
N CYS A 655 -34.13 -11.71 21.83
CA CYS A 655 -33.99 -12.51 20.61
C CYS A 655 -33.45 -11.78 19.37
N SER A 656 -34.09 -10.73 18.85
CA SER A 656 -33.66 -10.07 17.59
C SER A 656 -32.21 -9.55 17.65
N PRO A 657 -31.80 -8.82 18.71
CA PRO A 657 -30.39 -8.44 18.90
C PRO A 657 -29.42 -9.63 18.85
N THR A 658 -29.70 -10.74 19.54
CA THR A 658 -28.83 -11.93 19.52
C THR A 658 -28.68 -12.50 18.12
N ARG A 659 -29.79 -12.62 17.36
CA ARG A 659 -29.77 -13.19 16.01
C ARG A 659 -28.97 -12.30 15.03
N ALA A 660 -29.15 -10.99 15.11
CA ALA A 660 -28.38 -10.03 14.30
C ALA A 660 -26.88 -10.09 14.65
N THR A 661 -26.53 -10.19 15.94
CA THR A 661 -25.14 -10.35 16.38
C THR A 661 -24.53 -11.65 15.86
N ILE A 662 -25.27 -12.77 15.84
CA ILE A 662 -24.76 -14.04 15.29
C ILE A 662 -24.52 -13.92 13.78
N LEU A 663 -25.45 -13.33 13.03
CA LEU A 663 -25.33 -13.20 11.58
C LEU A 663 -24.15 -12.30 11.15
N THR A 664 -23.93 -11.21 11.87
CA THR A 664 -22.99 -10.14 11.49
C THR A 664 -21.64 -10.21 12.22
N GLY A 665 -21.56 -10.96 13.32
CA GLY A 665 -20.41 -10.94 14.21
C GLY A 665 -20.21 -9.62 14.96
N ARG A 666 -21.20 -8.72 14.93
CA ARG A 666 -21.10 -7.34 15.45
C ARG A 666 -22.05 -7.11 16.63
N GLN A 667 -21.70 -6.16 17.48
CA GLN A 667 -22.52 -5.78 18.64
C GLN A 667 -23.70 -4.89 18.24
N THR A 668 -24.72 -4.84 19.09
CA THR A 668 -26.00 -4.15 18.84
C THR A 668 -25.87 -2.67 18.51
N TYR A 669 -24.90 -1.98 19.13
CA TYR A 669 -24.62 -0.58 18.83
C TYR A 669 -23.94 -0.36 17.48
N GLN A 670 -23.36 -1.40 16.87
CA GLN A 670 -22.69 -1.35 15.57
C GLN A 670 -23.67 -1.61 14.42
N HIS A 671 -24.54 -2.61 14.56
CA HIS A 671 -25.50 -3.00 13.52
C HIS A 671 -26.91 -2.41 13.72
N GLY A 672 -27.17 -1.69 14.82
CA GLY A 672 -28.42 -0.94 15.05
C GLY A 672 -29.65 -1.76 15.48
N VAL A 673 -29.58 -3.09 15.54
CA VAL A 673 -30.70 -3.95 15.97
C VAL A 673 -30.65 -4.11 17.50
N GLY A 674 -31.23 -3.13 18.22
CA GLY A 674 -31.16 -3.06 19.69
C GLY A 674 -32.32 -3.69 20.45
N ASN A 675 -33.47 -3.92 19.80
CA ASN A 675 -34.66 -4.54 20.41
C ASN A 675 -35.55 -5.21 19.34
N PRO A 676 -36.51 -6.08 19.70
CA PRO A 676 -37.42 -6.71 18.75
C PRO A 676 -38.56 -5.75 18.34
N SER A 677 -38.22 -4.69 17.61
CA SER A 677 -39.17 -3.74 17.02
C SER A 677 -39.25 -3.94 15.51
N PRO A 678 -40.44 -3.79 14.87
CA PRO A 678 -40.58 -3.77 13.42
C PRO A 678 -39.67 -2.75 12.71
N ASP A 679 -39.31 -1.66 13.40
CA ASP A 679 -38.46 -0.58 12.86
C ASP A 679 -36.95 -0.87 13.01
N ASN A 680 -36.56 -1.82 13.84
CA ASN A 680 -35.16 -2.20 14.06
C ASN A 680 -34.76 -3.35 13.15
N ILE A 681 -34.70 -3.05 11.86
CA ILE A 681 -34.37 -4.00 10.79
C ILE A 681 -32.86 -4.20 10.65
N LEU A 682 -32.45 -5.39 10.18
CA LEU A 682 -31.05 -5.62 9.81
C LEU A 682 -30.64 -4.71 8.62
N PRO A 683 -29.66 -3.80 8.79
CA PRO A 683 -29.28 -2.85 7.74
C PRO A 683 -28.69 -3.51 6.49
N ALA A 684 -28.86 -2.87 5.34
CA ALA A 684 -28.29 -3.33 4.07
C ALA A 684 -26.76 -3.31 4.00
N SER A 685 -26.15 -2.47 4.83
CA SER A 685 -24.71 -2.27 4.89
C SER A 685 -24.00 -3.34 5.73
N GLU A 686 -24.76 -4.15 6.48
CA GLU A 686 -24.20 -5.26 7.25
C GLU A 686 -24.02 -6.46 6.33
N GLU A 687 -22.88 -7.12 6.45
CA GLU A 687 -22.59 -8.36 5.75
C GLU A 687 -22.80 -9.54 6.70
N THR A 688 -23.53 -10.55 6.25
CA THR A 688 -23.87 -11.73 7.05
C THR A 688 -22.99 -12.93 6.69
N PHE A 689 -22.73 -13.81 7.65
CA PHE A 689 -21.90 -15.00 7.38
C PHE A 689 -22.43 -15.88 6.22
N PRO A 690 -23.74 -16.04 5.97
CA PRO A 690 -24.21 -16.80 4.80
C PRO A 690 -23.85 -16.13 3.47
N GLU A 691 -23.84 -14.79 3.40
CA GLU A 691 -23.39 -14.04 2.22
C GLU A 691 -21.89 -14.22 2.00
N ILE A 692 -21.10 -14.20 3.08
CA ILE A 692 -19.66 -14.45 3.05
C ILE A 692 -19.39 -15.87 2.53
N ILE A 693 -20.06 -16.89 3.07
CA ILE A 693 -19.86 -18.29 2.66
C ILE A 693 -20.32 -18.50 1.22
N SER A 694 -21.42 -17.90 0.79
CA SER A 694 -21.88 -17.98 -0.60
C SER A 694 -20.82 -17.48 -1.59
N ARG A 695 -20.06 -16.44 -1.20
CA ARG A 695 -18.99 -15.87 -2.02
C ARG A 695 -17.67 -16.65 -1.91
N ALA A 696 -17.27 -17.04 -0.71
CA ALA A 696 -15.96 -17.62 -0.42
C ALA A 696 -15.91 -19.15 -0.56
N ALA A 697 -17.03 -19.84 -0.34
CA ALA A 697 -17.13 -21.30 -0.36
C ALA A 697 -18.46 -21.76 -0.99
N PRO A 698 -18.68 -21.50 -2.30
CA PRO A 698 -19.96 -21.75 -2.99
C PRO A 698 -20.38 -23.23 -3.03
N ALA A 699 -19.49 -24.15 -2.65
CA ALA A 699 -19.82 -25.56 -2.49
C ALA A 699 -20.75 -25.83 -1.30
N TYR A 700 -20.80 -24.94 -0.30
CA TYR A 700 -21.65 -25.11 0.87
C TYR A 700 -23.13 -24.87 0.53
N GLY A 701 -23.98 -25.83 0.89
CA GLY A 701 -25.42 -25.63 0.91
C GLY A 701 -25.78 -24.84 2.16
N LEU A 702 -26.53 -23.74 2.01
CA LEU A 702 -26.93 -22.89 3.12
C LEU A 702 -28.44 -22.98 3.36
N ALA A 703 -28.84 -23.22 4.61
CA ALA A 703 -30.24 -23.25 4.99
C ALA A 703 -30.48 -22.72 6.41
N SER A 704 -31.63 -22.09 6.62
CA SER A 704 -32.10 -21.68 7.95
C SER A 704 -33.53 -22.16 8.21
N PHE A 705 -33.75 -22.84 9.32
CA PHE A 705 -35.04 -23.39 9.69
C PHE A 705 -35.55 -22.77 11.00
N GLY A 706 -36.81 -22.33 10.99
CA GLY A 706 -37.49 -21.80 12.15
C GLY A 706 -37.65 -20.29 12.19
N LYS A 707 -37.13 -19.64 13.23
CA LYS A 707 -37.46 -18.24 13.56
C LYS A 707 -36.44 -17.27 12.99
N TRP A 708 -36.90 -16.35 12.13
CA TRP A 708 -36.08 -15.26 11.59
C TRP A 708 -35.98 -14.08 12.56
N HIS A 709 -37.09 -13.36 12.77
CA HIS A 709 -37.24 -12.30 13.76
C HIS A 709 -36.29 -11.08 13.63
N LEU A 710 -35.99 -10.65 12.40
CA LEU A 710 -35.08 -9.52 12.11
C LEU A 710 -35.68 -8.39 11.23
N GLY A 711 -37.01 -8.23 11.22
CA GLY A 711 -37.60 -6.98 10.71
C GLY A 711 -39.02 -7.05 10.14
N SER A 712 -39.42 -5.91 9.57
CA SER A 712 -40.59 -5.70 8.70
C SER A 712 -40.13 -5.26 7.29
N GLY A 713 -40.95 -5.44 6.24
CA GLY A 713 -40.57 -5.11 4.84
C GLY A 713 -39.63 -6.13 4.16
N ASN A 714 -38.78 -5.69 3.21
CA ASN A 714 -37.84 -6.54 2.43
C ASN A 714 -36.58 -6.96 3.24
N THR A 715 -36.76 -7.39 4.49
CA THR A 715 -35.68 -7.78 5.40
C THR A 715 -35.66 -9.28 5.67
N GLY A 716 -36.12 -10.07 4.70
CA GLY A 716 -36.31 -11.51 4.84
C GLY A 716 -35.00 -12.31 4.95
N PRO A 717 -35.09 -13.59 5.33
CA PRO A 717 -33.96 -14.51 5.44
C PRO A 717 -33.09 -14.55 4.18
N ARG A 718 -33.69 -14.39 2.99
CA ARG A 718 -32.97 -14.34 1.73
C ARG A 718 -32.34 -12.97 1.48
N GLU A 719 -33.14 -11.91 1.50
CA GLU A 719 -32.72 -10.56 1.06
C GLU A 719 -31.72 -9.90 2.00
N ARG A 720 -31.73 -10.28 3.30
CA ARG A 720 -30.83 -9.72 4.32
C ARG A 720 -30.01 -10.76 5.06
N GLY A 721 -30.50 -12.00 5.16
CA GLY A 721 -29.77 -13.07 5.83
C GLY A 721 -28.88 -13.88 4.91
N GLY A 722 -28.98 -13.70 3.59
CA GLY A 722 -28.24 -14.50 2.62
C GLY A 722 -28.63 -15.97 2.56
N TRP A 723 -29.79 -16.37 3.13
CA TRP A 723 -30.22 -17.75 3.16
C TRP A 723 -30.95 -18.13 1.85
N PRO A 724 -30.36 -18.98 0.99
CA PRO A 724 -31.04 -19.45 -0.23
C PRO A 724 -32.15 -20.46 0.10
N ASN A 725 -32.06 -21.15 1.24
CA ASN A 725 -33.10 -22.05 1.71
C ASN A 725 -33.59 -21.61 3.09
N PHE A 726 -34.90 -21.50 3.25
CA PHE A 726 -35.53 -21.15 4.51
C PHE A 726 -36.88 -21.86 4.67
N SER A 727 -37.20 -22.34 5.87
CA SER A 727 -38.58 -22.73 6.20
C SER A 727 -38.90 -22.39 7.65
N GLY A 728 -39.96 -21.61 7.88
CA GLY A 728 -40.36 -21.23 9.23
C GLY A 728 -41.22 -19.98 9.31
N THR A 729 -40.99 -19.16 10.34
CA THR A 729 -41.75 -17.93 10.62
C THR A 729 -40.86 -16.70 10.56
N LEU A 730 -41.37 -15.65 9.94
CA LEU A 730 -40.72 -14.33 9.93
C LEU A 730 -40.94 -13.56 11.24
N GLN A 731 -41.94 -13.96 12.02
CA GLN A 731 -42.37 -13.29 13.25
C GLN A 731 -41.49 -13.65 14.44
N GLY A 732 -41.74 -12.99 15.57
CA GLY A 732 -41.09 -13.27 16.86
C GLY A 732 -41.39 -14.62 17.50
N GLY A 733 -42.24 -15.40 16.87
CA GLY A 733 -42.66 -16.72 17.30
C GLY A 733 -43.95 -17.08 16.62
N VAL A 734 -44.42 -18.29 16.87
CA VAL A 734 -45.76 -18.73 16.49
C VAL A 734 -46.70 -18.54 17.69
N GLN A 735 -47.93 -18.10 17.45
CA GLN A 735 -48.93 -17.93 18.51
C GLN A 735 -49.44 -19.28 19.02
N ASP A 736 -49.54 -20.26 18.12
CA ASP A 736 -49.88 -21.65 18.42
C ASP A 736 -48.97 -22.56 17.60
N TYR A 737 -48.30 -23.50 18.27
CA TYR A 737 -47.39 -24.43 17.62
C TYR A 737 -48.08 -25.43 16.70
N ASN A 738 -49.40 -25.62 16.81
CA ASN A 738 -50.19 -26.47 15.91
C ASN A 738 -51.02 -25.69 14.89
N SER A 739 -50.98 -24.35 14.94
CA SER A 739 -51.75 -23.48 14.05
C SER A 739 -50.95 -22.22 13.73
N TRP A 740 -50.13 -22.32 12.69
CA TRP A 740 -49.23 -21.26 12.25
C TRP A 740 -49.05 -21.28 10.73
N ASN A 741 -48.55 -20.17 10.19
CA ASN A 741 -48.29 -20.04 8.76
C ASN A 741 -46.80 -20.27 8.49
N ARG A 742 -46.49 -21.15 7.55
CA ARG A 742 -45.13 -21.47 7.13
C ARG A 742 -44.74 -20.59 5.94
N VAL A 743 -43.61 -19.89 6.05
CA VAL A 743 -42.92 -19.26 4.93
C VAL A 743 -41.81 -20.20 4.48
N LYS A 744 -41.69 -20.43 3.17
CA LYS A 744 -40.66 -21.31 2.60
C LYS A 744 -39.95 -20.67 1.41
N ILE A 745 -38.63 -20.75 1.42
CA ILE A 745 -37.71 -20.35 0.36
C ILE A 745 -36.89 -21.58 0.00
N GLU A 746 -36.80 -21.91 -1.29
CA GLU A 746 -35.97 -23.00 -1.81
C GLU A 746 -35.13 -22.47 -2.96
N GLU A 747 -33.82 -22.72 -2.92
CA GLU A 747 -32.86 -22.30 -3.97
C GLU A 747 -32.99 -20.82 -4.36
N GLY A 748 -33.26 -19.97 -3.38
CA GLY A 748 -33.45 -18.55 -3.56
C GLY A 748 -34.82 -18.18 -4.15
N ALA A 749 -35.79 -19.06 -4.29
CA ALA A 749 -37.15 -18.72 -4.70
C ALA A 749 -38.10 -18.76 -3.51
N LEU A 750 -38.94 -17.73 -3.34
CA LEU A 750 -40.03 -17.76 -2.37
C LEU A 750 -41.12 -18.72 -2.88
N VAL A 751 -41.14 -19.95 -2.36
CA VAL A 751 -42.05 -21.02 -2.80
C VAL A 751 -43.35 -21.04 -2.00
N ASP A 752 -43.34 -20.54 -0.77
CA ASP A 752 -44.52 -20.40 0.08
C ASP A 752 -44.49 -19.08 0.85
N PRO A 753 -45.39 -18.12 0.56
CA PRO A 753 -45.41 -16.83 1.25
C PRO A 753 -46.09 -16.88 2.64
N GLY A 754 -46.66 -18.02 3.07
CA GLY A 754 -47.33 -18.11 4.37
C GLY A 754 -48.55 -19.04 4.41
N THR A 755 -48.45 -20.27 3.95
CA THR A 755 -49.56 -21.23 3.99
C THR A 755 -49.78 -21.77 5.40
N ALA A 756 -51.05 -21.90 5.82
CA ALA A 756 -51.39 -22.46 7.12
C ALA A 756 -50.93 -23.93 7.21
N ILE A 757 -50.22 -24.29 8.28
CA ILE A 757 -49.65 -25.64 8.44
C ILE A 757 -50.72 -26.73 8.44
N THR A 758 -51.91 -26.42 8.95
CA THR A 758 -53.05 -27.35 8.96
C THR A 758 -53.51 -27.72 7.56
N THR A 759 -53.37 -26.81 6.59
CA THR A 759 -53.65 -27.08 5.17
C THR A 759 -52.59 -28.01 4.60
N LEU A 760 -51.31 -27.73 4.87
CA LEU A 760 -50.20 -28.57 4.38
C LEU A 760 -50.23 -30.00 4.96
N VAL A 761 -50.68 -30.15 6.21
CA VAL A 761 -50.94 -31.47 6.82
C VAL A 761 -52.14 -32.16 6.17
N ALA A 762 -53.23 -31.43 5.90
CA ALA A 762 -54.42 -31.98 5.23
C ALA A 762 -54.10 -32.44 3.79
N ASP A 763 -53.19 -31.74 3.12
CA ASP A 763 -52.68 -32.08 1.78
C ASP A 763 -51.64 -33.22 1.82
N GLY A 764 -51.29 -33.72 3.01
CA GLY A 764 -50.38 -34.85 3.20
C GLY A 764 -48.89 -34.52 3.10
N LEU A 765 -48.51 -33.24 3.05
CA LEU A 765 -47.09 -32.82 3.00
C LEU A 765 -46.37 -33.03 4.33
N TYR A 766 -47.08 -32.94 5.45
CA TYR A 766 -46.52 -33.17 6.79
C TYR A 766 -47.40 -34.10 7.61
N SER A 767 -46.75 -34.87 8.50
CA SER A 767 -47.43 -35.81 9.40
C SER A 767 -47.95 -35.15 10.69
N SER A 768 -47.45 -33.95 11.03
CA SER A 768 -47.80 -33.21 12.25
C SER A 768 -47.85 -31.71 11.95
N PRO A 769 -48.85 -30.97 12.48
CA PRO A 769 -48.87 -29.51 12.38
C PRO A 769 -47.90 -28.83 13.36
N TYR A 770 -47.27 -29.59 14.26
CA TYR A 770 -46.42 -29.06 15.32
C TYR A 770 -45.16 -28.41 14.73
N ALA A 771 -44.96 -27.11 15.01
CA ALA A 771 -43.95 -26.28 14.36
C ALA A 771 -42.53 -26.86 14.46
N THR A 772 -42.16 -27.41 15.62
CA THR A 772 -40.84 -28.04 15.82
C THR A 772 -40.66 -29.27 14.95
N SER A 773 -41.67 -30.14 14.83
CA SER A 773 -41.60 -31.33 13.97
C SER A 773 -41.39 -30.93 12.51
N VAL A 774 -42.16 -29.96 12.03
CA VAL A 774 -42.06 -29.46 10.65
C VAL A 774 -40.67 -28.89 10.34
N GLN A 775 -40.11 -28.08 11.25
CA GLN A 775 -38.78 -27.49 11.08
C GLN A 775 -37.67 -28.55 11.10
N VAL A 776 -37.79 -29.55 11.96
CA VAL A 776 -36.86 -30.69 12.01
C VAL A 776 -36.96 -31.54 10.74
N ASP A 777 -38.17 -31.84 10.26
CA ASP A 777 -38.39 -32.60 9.03
C ASP A 777 -37.77 -31.88 7.81
N GLU A 778 -37.90 -30.56 7.73
CA GLU A 778 -37.27 -29.73 6.70
C GLU A 778 -35.74 -29.73 6.80
N ALA A 779 -35.19 -29.59 8.01
CA ALA A 779 -33.76 -29.64 8.24
C ALA A 779 -33.15 -31.00 7.89
N VAL A 780 -33.80 -32.09 8.27
CA VAL A 780 -33.38 -33.46 7.93
C VAL A 780 -33.45 -33.67 6.43
N SER A 781 -34.55 -33.30 5.78
CA SER A 781 -34.72 -33.40 4.33
C SER A 781 -33.61 -32.65 3.58
N PHE A 782 -33.28 -31.43 4.03
CA PHE A 782 -32.18 -30.66 3.46
C PHE A 782 -30.83 -31.38 3.61
N VAL A 783 -30.49 -31.85 4.82
CA VAL A 783 -29.22 -32.55 5.08
C VAL A 783 -29.12 -33.85 4.28
N GLU A 784 -30.18 -34.66 4.24
CA GLU A 784 -30.22 -35.89 3.46
C GLU A 784 -30.08 -35.63 1.95
N GLY A 785 -30.73 -34.57 1.45
CA GLY A 785 -30.64 -34.14 0.05
C GLY A 785 -29.24 -33.68 -0.38
N ARG A 786 -28.39 -33.25 0.57
CA ARG A 786 -27.00 -32.83 0.29
C ARG A 786 -26.04 -33.99 0.08
N GLY A 787 -26.33 -35.17 0.64
CA GLY A 787 -25.44 -36.32 0.62
C GLY A 787 -24.07 -35.98 1.24
N SER A 788 -22.99 -36.14 0.47
CA SER A 788 -21.61 -35.81 0.90
C SER A 788 -21.23 -34.34 0.69
N SER A 789 -22.10 -33.52 0.10
CA SER A 789 -21.79 -32.11 -0.17
C SER A 789 -21.88 -31.29 1.13
N PRO A 790 -20.93 -30.38 1.40
CA PRO A 790 -20.89 -29.67 2.67
C PRO A 790 -22.08 -28.74 2.87
N TRP A 791 -22.47 -28.48 4.10
CA TRP A 791 -23.60 -27.61 4.40
C TRP A 791 -23.42 -26.79 5.68
N VAL A 792 -24.07 -25.62 5.70
CA VAL A 792 -24.29 -24.83 6.92
C VAL A 792 -25.79 -24.73 7.16
N LEU A 793 -26.21 -25.17 8.33
CA LEU A 793 -27.59 -25.17 8.78
C LEU A 793 -27.74 -24.34 10.03
N TRP A 794 -28.66 -23.36 9.99
CA TRP A 794 -29.16 -22.64 11.14
C TRP A 794 -30.47 -23.26 11.60
#